data_AF-A0A4U0XHF6-F1
#
_entry.id   AF-A0A4U0XHF6-F1
#
_cell.length_a   1.000
_cell.length_b   1.000
_cell.length_c   1.000
_cell.angle_alpha   90.00
_cell.angle_beta   90.00
_cell.angle_gamma   90.00
#
_symmetry.space_group_name_H-M   'P 1'
#
loop_
_entity.id
_entity.type
_entity.pdbx_description
1 polymer ?
#
loop_
_entity_poly.entity_id
_entity_poly.type
_entity_poly.pdbx_seq_one_letter_code
_entity_poly.pdbx_strand_id
1 'polypeptide(L)'
;MVKDSVGDCKFLVDPGRYAPAATTPLQRAQWQHMGSRAKPPLLEARYYIRRYFLATSWWLDIDGDDLLALLPAWLHKPLGGTDPYDPIYFLVFAIGAQTCSEERDDAADTYFNLARQMTANLSTDEPSINTVRHYSLISMYLLGGSRVNAACMHLGMAVRAAYIVGLHSEELSARLGAAEYKVREQVWKSLRFLDMFLSASLGRPPSTRETRDTDSKAHSPALGICNIFEDIMNDVYTRYMDRGETLRRINGSSESCDILVGADGSSSKINRQVGLGNLVQIDSHWGFLKKGSLPVERMNLLPKRLQDGPILVFAGGAVMFYALYLPTPEPSDCDLPAGVMDYDASAASYYWALNVPKSATRVTSASEIPDKLNFCLEFTKAWAPELQVCPVTVRSTWGILTSTSHDMLAIGESDADAGDIMVTPLRASTKPSHDWRRKVVTTSAGDPGKGSPRVWLLGDAIHAMQPNRGQGGNQAMHDCAEMLPPLLDLHALAQTNTSSPTTSEAQQALARYEPGMITRAFYWIQASGGSSVPDGSWKIWMLGTILQQLLGVPSPDELSPGTYVDVQNVDTQAAGGSDQDPLGCVVVGAGQAGLSTAGRLKALGLSYVVLDKHPNVGDSWKLRYDSARLHTTRQWAHLPFDRTFPSSCQEFLTKDDLATGHQAWVKKFGINVWNSAELVSGSWDSKSKRWILVARCGMEERSLVTRSIVLATGPGGTVPSMPSVADQDSYHGENLHSVDFKSAEPWKGRRCIVVGTANTAHDVARDMVEAGCSSVTMIQRSRTYVMPADSWAPIPAIRLMSMELLNSQAEQESERFDALEKAGFHTQRYGDILHQIYERSGGHYMDVGASAMIAQGKIKVKAGVTPIAYTETGLRFSDGTSLDAEVVVWATGFKSNTRQDVQDLFGASVAEQVDDYWGVDAEGELRGAFKPCGREFP
;
A
#
# COMPACT_ATOMS: atom_id res chain seq x y z
N MET A 1 4.55 28.88 -54.83
CA MET A 1 5.34 27.68 -54.50
C MET A 1 4.52 26.59 -53.81
N VAL A 2 4.01 26.75 -52.57
CA VAL A 2 3.23 25.67 -51.91
C VAL A 2 1.93 25.32 -52.67
N LYS A 3 1.20 26.33 -53.17
CA LYS A 3 0.05 26.11 -54.07
C LYS A 3 0.46 25.41 -55.37
N ASP A 4 1.65 25.72 -55.90
CA ASP A 4 2.19 25.13 -57.13
C ASP A 4 2.78 23.71 -56.91
N SER A 5 3.11 23.34 -55.66
CA SER A 5 3.66 22.04 -55.28
C SER A 5 2.61 21.03 -54.77
N VAL A 6 1.44 21.50 -54.29
CA VAL A 6 0.43 20.65 -53.65
C VAL A 6 -0.95 20.69 -54.34
N GLY A 7 -1.20 21.70 -55.20
CA GLY A 7 -2.50 21.89 -55.87
C GLY A 7 -3.61 22.39 -54.94
N ASP A 8 -4.72 22.88 -55.51
CA ASP A 8 -5.86 23.39 -54.74
C ASP A 8 -6.50 22.26 -53.90
N CYS A 9 -6.53 22.44 -52.58
CA CYS A 9 -6.89 21.43 -51.60
C CYS A 9 -7.86 21.99 -50.56
N LYS A 10 -8.78 21.14 -50.07
CA LYS A 10 -9.87 21.49 -49.13
C LYS A 10 -9.41 22.21 -47.85
N PHE A 11 -8.14 22.11 -47.49
CA PHE A 11 -7.54 22.84 -46.37
C PHE A 11 -7.54 24.37 -46.53
N LEU A 12 -7.69 24.87 -47.76
CA LEU A 12 -7.60 26.30 -48.07
C LEU A 12 -8.96 26.97 -48.35
N VAL A 13 -10.07 26.20 -48.46
CA VAL A 13 -11.31 26.70 -49.07
C VAL A 13 -12.54 26.69 -48.15
N ASP A 14 -12.68 25.77 -47.18
CA ASP A 14 -13.81 25.83 -46.22
C ASP A 14 -13.56 25.02 -44.93
N PRO A 15 -13.22 25.68 -43.80
CA PRO A 15 -12.91 25.03 -42.53
C PRO A 15 -14.14 24.65 -41.68
N GLY A 16 -15.38 24.98 -42.10
CA GLY A 16 -16.57 24.81 -41.27
C GLY A 16 -17.27 23.44 -41.34
N ARG A 17 -16.85 22.53 -42.24
CA ARG A 17 -17.68 21.37 -42.64
C ARG A 17 -17.61 20.13 -41.75
N TYR A 18 -16.84 20.14 -40.67
CA TYR A 18 -16.62 18.95 -39.81
C TYR A 18 -16.81 19.22 -38.31
N ALA A 19 -17.94 19.86 -37.94
CA ALA A 19 -18.47 19.74 -36.59
C ALA A 19 -18.91 18.27 -36.34
N PRO A 20 -18.68 17.70 -35.14
CA PRO A 20 -18.84 16.26 -34.93
C PRO A 20 -20.31 15.85 -34.83
N ALA A 21 -20.79 15.14 -35.86
CA ALA A 21 -21.92 14.23 -35.78
C ALA A 21 -21.41 12.77 -35.74
N ALA A 22 -22.12 11.94 -34.98
CA ALA A 22 -21.90 10.53 -34.66
C ALA A 22 -21.19 9.65 -35.70
N THR A 23 -20.34 8.72 -35.23
CA THR A 23 -19.86 7.57 -36.03
C THR A 23 -20.11 6.24 -35.32
N THR A 24 -20.99 5.43 -35.91
CA THR A 24 -21.23 4.01 -35.60
C THR A 24 -20.11 3.16 -36.22
N PRO A 25 -19.61 2.08 -35.59
CA PRO A 25 -18.58 1.22 -36.17
C PRO A 25 -19.06 0.44 -37.41
N LEU A 26 -18.14 0.25 -38.37
CA LEU A 26 -18.38 -0.29 -39.71
C LEU A 26 -18.39 -1.84 -39.85
N GLN A 27 -18.38 -2.61 -38.76
CA GLN A 27 -18.51 -4.08 -38.85
C GLN A 27 -19.46 -4.63 -37.79
N ARG A 28 -20.58 -5.20 -38.23
CA ARG A 28 -21.38 -6.13 -37.42
C ARG A 28 -20.67 -7.48 -37.44
N ALA A 29 -20.15 -7.92 -36.29
CA ALA A 29 -19.75 -9.30 -36.11
C ALA A 29 -20.93 -10.23 -36.47
N GLN A 30 -20.70 -11.22 -37.32
CA GLN A 30 -21.70 -12.25 -37.62
C GLN A 30 -21.80 -13.20 -36.42
N TRP A 31 -22.92 -13.16 -35.70
CA TRP A 31 -23.19 -14.00 -34.53
C TRP A 31 -23.86 -15.30 -34.95
N GLN A 32 -23.12 -16.38 -35.28
CA GLN A 32 -23.71 -17.71 -35.47
C GLN A 32 -22.76 -18.88 -35.13
N HIS A 33 -23.04 -19.62 -34.05
CA HIS A 33 -23.43 -21.05 -34.06
C HIS A 33 -23.84 -21.50 -32.64
N MET A 34 -24.89 -22.32 -32.52
CA MET A 34 -25.39 -22.85 -31.24
C MET A 34 -24.47 -23.96 -30.72
N GLY A 35 -23.79 -23.70 -29.60
CA GLY A 35 -23.08 -24.70 -28.82
C GLY A 35 -24.04 -25.62 -28.04
N SER A 36 -23.51 -26.78 -27.62
CA SER A 36 -24.20 -27.73 -26.74
C SER A 36 -24.70 -27.05 -25.46
N ARG A 37 -25.95 -27.32 -25.03
CA ARG A 37 -26.48 -26.92 -23.71
C ARG A 37 -25.88 -27.77 -22.56
N ALA A 38 -24.61 -28.17 -22.66
CA ALA A 38 -23.99 -29.03 -21.67
C ALA A 38 -23.56 -28.22 -20.44
N LYS A 39 -23.90 -28.72 -19.25
CA LYS A 39 -23.34 -28.21 -17.99
C LYS A 39 -21.90 -28.73 -17.83
N PRO A 40 -20.95 -27.91 -17.34
CA PRO A 40 -19.60 -28.38 -17.07
C PRO A 40 -19.56 -29.45 -15.95
N PRO A 41 -18.54 -30.33 -15.94
CA PRO A 41 -18.25 -31.17 -14.79
C PRO A 41 -18.07 -30.35 -13.50
N LEU A 42 -18.43 -30.91 -12.34
CA LEU A 42 -18.42 -30.22 -11.05
C LEU A 42 -17.10 -29.52 -10.72
N LEU A 43 -15.96 -30.17 -11.03
CA LEU A 43 -14.63 -29.60 -10.75
C LEU A 43 -14.36 -28.35 -11.58
N GLU A 44 -14.73 -28.39 -12.87
CA GLU A 44 -14.59 -27.28 -13.79
C GLU A 44 -15.54 -26.13 -13.43
N ALA A 45 -16.78 -26.45 -13.07
CA ALA A 45 -17.76 -25.48 -12.58
C ALA A 45 -17.26 -24.73 -11.33
N ARG A 46 -16.68 -25.46 -10.36
CA ARG A 46 -16.06 -24.85 -9.16
C ARG A 46 -14.88 -23.97 -9.50
N TYR A 47 -14.07 -24.38 -10.47
CA TYR A 47 -12.93 -23.58 -10.94
C TYR A 47 -13.40 -22.26 -11.54
N TYR A 48 -14.37 -22.27 -12.46
CA TYR A 48 -14.91 -21.04 -13.04
C TYR A 48 -15.56 -20.11 -12.02
N ILE A 49 -16.30 -20.64 -11.03
CA ILE A 49 -16.87 -19.81 -9.96
C ILE A 49 -15.76 -19.13 -9.13
N ARG A 50 -14.67 -19.84 -8.82
CA ARG A 50 -13.53 -19.23 -8.13
C ARG A 50 -12.85 -18.14 -8.97
N ARG A 51 -12.67 -18.38 -10.28
CA ARG A 51 -12.14 -17.35 -11.20
C ARG A 51 -13.06 -16.15 -11.31
N TYR A 52 -14.37 -16.37 -11.35
CA TYR A 52 -15.37 -15.30 -11.28
C TYR A 52 -15.21 -14.46 -10.02
N PHE A 53 -15.11 -15.08 -8.82
CA PHE A 53 -14.91 -14.33 -7.57
C PHE A 53 -13.60 -13.53 -7.53
N LEU A 54 -12.53 -14.05 -8.15
CA LEU A 54 -11.28 -13.31 -8.30
C LEU A 54 -11.46 -12.11 -9.25
N ALA A 55 -12.09 -12.35 -10.41
CA ALA A 55 -12.32 -11.35 -11.45
C ALA A 55 -13.24 -10.20 -11.00
N THR A 56 -14.23 -10.51 -10.16
CA THR A 56 -15.17 -9.54 -9.59
C THR A 56 -14.80 -9.12 -8.19
N SER A 57 -13.64 -9.55 -7.66
CA SER A 57 -13.10 -9.26 -6.32
C SER A 57 -14.15 -9.13 -5.22
N TRP A 58 -15.18 -9.99 -5.26
CA TRP A 58 -16.36 -9.99 -4.38
C TRP A 58 -17.21 -8.70 -4.34
N TRP A 59 -16.92 -7.67 -5.16
CA TRP A 59 -17.75 -6.45 -5.22
C TRP A 59 -19.00 -6.62 -6.10
N LEU A 60 -19.00 -7.59 -7.02
CA LEU A 60 -20.20 -8.03 -7.73
C LEU A 60 -20.87 -9.20 -6.96
N ASP A 61 -21.28 -8.93 -5.72
CA ASP A 61 -21.99 -9.87 -4.85
C ASP A 61 -23.49 -9.95 -5.21
N ILE A 62 -23.77 -10.54 -6.36
CA ILE A 62 -25.14 -10.64 -6.90
C ILE A 62 -25.91 -11.85 -6.37
N ASP A 63 -25.26 -12.85 -5.77
CA ASP A 63 -25.88 -14.11 -5.31
C ASP A 63 -25.35 -14.64 -3.96
N GLY A 64 -24.42 -13.97 -3.28
CA GLY A 64 -23.91 -14.38 -1.96
C GLY A 64 -23.05 -15.66 -1.95
N ASP A 65 -22.83 -16.21 -0.75
CA ASP A 65 -22.09 -17.45 -0.48
C ASP A 65 -22.74 -18.72 -1.08
N ASP A 66 -23.96 -18.60 -1.62
CA ASP A 66 -24.81 -19.74 -1.97
C ASP A 66 -24.47 -20.37 -3.34
N LEU A 67 -23.74 -19.68 -4.23
CA LEU A 67 -23.37 -20.20 -5.56
C LEU A 67 -22.58 -21.51 -5.48
N LEU A 68 -21.62 -21.61 -4.56
CA LEU A 68 -20.82 -22.84 -4.39
C LEU A 68 -21.59 -23.92 -3.63
N ALA A 69 -22.47 -23.53 -2.71
CA ALA A 69 -23.27 -24.43 -1.89
C ALA A 69 -24.37 -25.13 -2.72
N LEU A 70 -25.04 -24.39 -3.60
CA LEU A 70 -26.15 -24.88 -4.42
C LEU A 70 -25.71 -25.51 -5.75
N LEU A 71 -24.46 -25.30 -6.16
CA LEU A 71 -23.91 -25.82 -7.43
C LEU A 71 -24.14 -27.33 -7.65
N PRO A 72 -23.90 -28.24 -6.68
CA PRO A 72 -24.13 -29.67 -6.91
C PRO A 72 -25.60 -29.98 -7.23
N ALA A 73 -26.53 -29.36 -6.50
CA ALA A 73 -27.96 -29.53 -6.72
C ALA A 73 -28.39 -28.96 -8.08
N TRP A 74 -27.85 -27.79 -8.46
CA TRP A 74 -28.12 -27.20 -9.77
C TRP A 74 -27.58 -28.07 -10.91
N LEU A 75 -26.39 -28.65 -10.80
CA LEU A 75 -25.81 -29.52 -11.84
C LEU A 75 -26.65 -30.77 -12.13
N HIS A 76 -27.33 -31.32 -11.11
CA HIS A 76 -28.22 -32.48 -11.26
C HIS A 76 -29.59 -32.14 -11.86
N LYS A 77 -30.01 -30.87 -11.85
CA LYS A 77 -31.29 -30.43 -12.43
C LYS A 77 -31.21 -30.38 -13.96
N PRO A 78 -32.16 -30.98 -14.72
CA PRO A 78 -32.19 -30.84 -16.18
C PRO A 78 -32.49 -29.38 -16.57
N LEU A 79 -31.87 -28.89 -17.67
CA LEU A 79 -32.10 -27.54 -18.18
C LEU A 79 -33.53 -27.43 -18.74
N GLY A 80 -34.42 -26.81 -17.97
CA GLY A 80 -35.83 -26.62 -18.32
C GLY A 80 -36.13 -25.29 -19.03
N GLY A 81 -35.16 -24.36 -19.09
CA GLY A 81 -35.33 -23.06 -19.74
C GLY A 81 -36.23 -22.07 -18.98
N THR A 82 -36.79 -22.46 -17.84
CA THR A 82 -37.68 -21.66 -16.98
C THR A 82 -37.05 -21.29 -15.64
N ASP A 83 -35.85 -21.81 -15.32
CA ASP A 83 -35.16 -21.51 -14.05
C ASP A 83 -34.38 -20.19 -14.17
N PRO A 84 -34.69 -19.18 -13.33
CA PRO A 84 -33.98 -17.91 -13.36
C PRO A 84 -32.52 -17.99 -12.88
N TYR A 85 -32.07 -19.10 -12.29
CA TYR A 85 -30.66 -19.31 -11.93
C TYR A 85 -29.83 -19.88 -13.08
N ASP A 86 -30.44 -20.47 -14.12
CA ASP A 86 -29.71 -21.02 -15.27
C ASP A 86 -28.83 -19.96 -15.95
N PRO A 87 -29.32 -18.75 -16.29
CA PRO A 87 -28.48 -17.71 -16.88
C PRO A 87 -27.37 -17.22 -15.94
N ILE A 88 -27.60 -17.22 -14.63
CA ILE A 88 -26.62 -16.73 -13.65
C ILE A 88 -25.41 -17.66 -13.63
N TYR A 89 -25.60 -18.98 -13.48
CA TYR A 89 -24.50 -19.94 -13.51
C TYR A 89 -23.72 -19.88 -14.81
N PHE A 90 -24.40 -19.80 -15.96
CA PHE A 90 -23.71 -19.70 -17.24
C PHE A 90 -22.96 -18.38 -17.42
N LEU A 91 -23.47 -17.25 -16.95
CA LEU A 91 -22.74 -15.98 -17.00
C LEU A 91 -21.55 -15.96 -16.04
N VAL A 92 -21.69 -16.54 -14.85
CA VAL A 92 -20.58 -16.73 -13.89
C VAL A 92 -19.50 -17.59 -14.52
N PHE A 93 -19.86 -18.69 -15.19
CA PHE A 93 -18.90 -19.51 -15.91
C PHE A 93 -18.27 -18.77 -17.09
N ALA A 94 -19.04 -17.95 -17.81
CA ALA A 94 -18.53 -17.17 -18.93
C ALA A 94 -17.45 -16.16 -18.47
N ILE A 95 -17.70 -15.44 -17.38
CA ILE A 95 -16.75 -14.50 -16.78
C ILE A 95 -15.54 -15.25 -16.19
N GLY A 96 -15.77 -16.37 -15.51
CA GLY A 96 -14.71 -17.21 -14.96
C GLY A 96 -13.79 -17.82 -16.04
N ALA A 97 -14.37 -18.22 -17.18
CA ALA A 97 -13.62 -18.72 -18.33
C ALA A 97 -12.88 -17.58 -19.06
N GLN A 98 -13.50 -16.42 -19.25
CA GLN A 98 -12.88 -15.22 -19.84
C GLN A 98 -11.64 -14.75 -19.06
N THR A 99 -11.58 -15.08 -17.77
CA THR A 99 -10.52 -14.61 -16.86
C THR A 99 -9.56 -15.70 -16.45
N CYS A 100 -9.63 -16.90 -17.04
CA CYS A 100 -8.66 -17.96 -16.77
C CYS A 100 -7.37 -17.76 -17.58
N SER A 101 -6.26 -18.28 -17.08
CA SER A 101 -4.94 -18.19 -17.73
C SER A 101 -4.74 -19.19 -18.88
N GLU A 102 -5.71 -20.09 -19.10
CA GLU A 102 -5.61 -21.26 -19.99
C GLU A 102 -6.28 -21.02 -21.36
N GLU A 103 -6.51 -19.76 -21.76
CA GLU A 103 -7.11 -19.37 -23.06
C GLU A 103 -8.43 -20.11 -23.38
N ARG A 104 -9.45 -19.97 -22.52
CA ARG A 104 -10.75 -20.65 -22.67
C ARG A 104 -11.84 -19.76 -23.29
N ASP A 105 -11.48 -18.96 -24.28
CA ASP A 105 -12.38 -17.98 -24.92
C ASP A 105 -13.59 -18.65 -25.58
N ASP A 106 -13.42 -19.83 -26.19
CA ASP A 106 -14.52 -20.60 -26.79
C ASP A 106 -15.58 -21.02 -25.76
N ALA A 107 -15.15 -21.43 -24.56
CA ALA A 107 -16.05 -21.77 -23.47
C ALA A 107 -16.74 -20.51 -22.91
N ALA A 108 -15.99 -19.42 -22.79
CA ALA A 108 -16.51 -18.12 -22.36
C ALA A 108 -17.63 -17.64 -23.29
N ASP A 109 -17.39 -17.65 -24.61
CA ASP A 109 -18.35 -17.27 -25.64
C ASP A 109 -19.57 -18.20 -25.67
N THR A 110 -19.36 -19.51 -25.53
CA THR A 110 -20.44 -20.50 -25.51
C THR A 110 -21.40 -20.25 -24.34
N TYR A 111 -20.86 -20.12 -23.13
CA TYR A 111 -21.67 -19.89 -21.94
C TYR A 111 -22.35 -18.51 -21.95
N PHE A 112 -21.66 -17.47 -22.42
CA PHE A 112 -22.24 -16.14 -22.57
C PHE A 112 -23.43 -16.13 -23.54
N ASN A 113 -23.26 -16.73 -24.72
CA ASN A 113 -24.32 -16.76 -25.73
C ASN A 113 -25.54 -17.57 -25.27
N LEU A 114 -25.32 -18.68 -24.57
CA LEU A 114 -26.39 -19.49 -23.99
C LEU A 114 -27.17 -18.70 -22.93
N ALA A 115 -26.47 -18.08 -21.99
CA ALA A 115 -27.10 -17.30 -20.93
C ALA A 115 -27.85 -16.08 -21.44
N ARG A 116 -27.31 -15.39 -22.46
CA ARG A 116 -27.95 -14.23 -23.10
C ARG A 116 -29.29 -14.62 -23.73
N GLN A 117 -29.38 -15.78 -24.37
CA GLN A 117 -30.64 -16.28 -24.93
C GLN A 117 -31.66 -16.63 -23.85
N MET A 118 -31.23 -17.31 -22.79
CA MET A 118 -32.09 -17.64 -21.65
C MET A 118 -32.61 -16.37 -20.97
N THR A 119 -31.75 -15.36 -20.79
CA THR A 119 -32.12 -14.05 -20.25
C THR A 119 -33.21 -13.38 -21.09
N ALA A 120 -33.07 -13.41 -22.42
CA ALA A 120 -34.04 -12.82 -23.33
C ALA A 120 -35.42 -13.50 -23.27
N ASN A 121 -35.48 -14.81 -23.01
CA ASN A 121 -36.75 -15.53 -22.86
C ASN A 121 -37.39 -15.34 -21.47
N LEU A 122 -36.58 -15.16 -20.43
CA LEU A 122 -37.04 -15.05 -19.04
C LEU A 122 -37.41 -13.62 -18.62
N SER A 123 -36.81 -12.61 -19.26
CA SER A 123 -36.88 -11.21 -18.81
C SER A 123 -37.82 -10.31 -19.63
N THR A 124 -38.52 -10.86 -20.63
CA THR A 124 -39.39 -10.07 -21.53
C THR A 124 -40.76 -9.72 -20.95
N ASP A 125 -41.32 -10.56 -20.07
CA ASP A 125 -42.72 -10.41 -19.62
C ASP A 125 -42.84 -9.70 -18.26
N GLU A 126 -42.03 -10.10 -17.27
CA GLU A 126 -42.05 -9.51 -15.93
C GLU A 126 -40.62 -9.31 -15.38
N PRO A 127 -40.16 -8.06 -15.17
CA PRO A 127 -38.86 -7.79 -14.56
C PRO A 127 -38.80 -8.33 -13.13
N SER A 128 -37.72 -9.05 -12.80
CA SER A 128 -37.47 -9.62 -11.47
C SER A 128 -36.08 -9.21 -10.94
N ILE A 129 -35.79 -9.54 -9.67
CA ILE A 129 -34.43 -9.40 -9.11
C ILE A 129 -33.43 -10.19 -9.97
N ASN A 130 -33.82 -11.34 -10.50
CA ASN A 130 -32.96 -12.14 -11.37
C ASN A 130 -32.72 -11.46 -12.73
N THR A 131 -33.68 -10.71 -13.26
CA THR A 131 -33.48 -9.85 -14.44
C THR A 131 -32.36 -8.84 -14.20
N VAL A 132 -32.30 -8.24 -13.01
CA VAL A 132 -31.22 -7.32 -12.62
C VAL A 132 -29.88 -8.04 -12.58
N ARG A 133 -29.82 -9.24 -11.97
CA ARG A 133 -28.60 -10.07 -11.89
C ARG A 133 -28.10 -10.47 -13.28
N HIS A 134 -28.99 -10.95 -14.16
CA HIS A 134 -28.64 -11.37 -15.52
C HIS A 134 -28.00 -10.24 -16.32
N TYR A 135 -28.65 -9.07 -16.36
CA TYR A 135 -28.15 -7.95 -17.15
C TYR A 135 -26.91 -7.28 -16.54
N SER A 136 -26.74 -7.33 -15.21
CA SER A 136 -25.49 -6.90 -14.54
C SER A 136 -24.32 -7.80 -14.93
N LEU A 137 -24.52 -9.12 -14.91
CA LEU A 137 -23.52 -10.09 -15.33
C LEU A 137 -23.18 -10.02 -16.82
N ILE A 138 -24.19 -9.83 -17.69
CA ILE A 138 -23.95 -9.60 -19.12
C ILE A 138 -23.10 -8.35 -19.33
N SER A 139 -23.39 -7.29 -18.57
CA SER A 139 -22.61 -6.06 -18.63
C SER A 139 -21.16 -6.29 -18.18
N MET A 140 -20.93 -7.04 -17.10
CA MET A 140 -19.59 -7.41 -16.62
C MET A 140 -18.79 -8.24 -17.64
N TYR A 141 -19.42 -9.25 -18.26
CA TYR A 141 -18.76 -10.06 -19.30
C TYR A 141 -18.39 -9.21 -20.54
N LEU A 142 -19.30 -8.35 -21.00
CA LEU A 142 -19.06 -7.48 -22.15
C LEU A 142 -17.96 -6.45 -21.86
N LEU A 143 -17.86 -6.00 -20.61
CA LEU A 143 -16.79 -5.14 -20.14
C LEU A 143 -15.44 -5.86 -20.17
N GLY A 144 -15.36 -7.10 -19.68
CA GLY A 144 -14.15 -7.94 -19.78
C GLY A 144 -13.69 -8.17 -21.23
N GLY A 145 -14.64 -8.21 -22.17
CA GLY A 145 -14.37 -8.30 -23.61
C GLY A 145 -14.12 -6.96 -24.32
N SER A 146 -13.89 -5.87 -23.57
CA SER A 146 -13.71 -4.51 -24.10
C SER A 146 -14.87 -3.99 -24.99
N ARG A 147 -16.08 -4.54 -24.85
CA ARG A 147 -17.30 -4.15 -25.58
C ARG A 147 -18.13 -3.13 -24.80
N VAL A 148 -17.49 -2.02 -24.45
CA VAL A 148 -17.98 -1.11 -23.41
C VAL A 148 -19.33 -0.45 -23.74
N ASN A 149 -19.60 -0.13 -25.02
CA ASN A 149 -20.92 0.38 -25.43
C ASN A 149 -22.05 -0.66 -25.28
N ALA A 150 -21.77 -1.92 -25.58
CA ALA A 150 -22.74 -2.99 -25.40
C ALA A 150 -22.96 -3.27 -23.90
N ALA A 151 -21.91 -3.20 -23.09
CA ALA A 151 -22.00 -3.31 -21.64
C ALA A 151 -22.93 -2.23 -21.05
N CYS A 152 -22.83 -0.97 -21.48
CA CYS A 152 -23.74 0.09 -21.06
C CYS A 152 -25.20 -0.14 -21.43
N MET A 153 -25.47 -0.64 -22.65
CA MET A 153 -26.84 -0.92 -23.07
C MET A 153 -27.50 -1.98 -22.16
N HIS A 154 -26.74 -3.00 -21.76
CA HIS A 154 -27.24 -4.04 -20.86
C HIS A 154 -27.33 -3.56 -19.41
N LEU A 155 -26.39 -2.75 -18.95
CA LEU A 155 -26.48 -2.07 -17.67
C LEU A 155 -27.77 -1.23 -17.59
N GLY A 156 -28.12 -0.47 -18.63
CA GLY A 156 -29.36 0.30 -18.68
C GLY A 156 -30.61 -0.57 -18.55
N MET A 157 -30.60 -1.81 -19.07
CA MET A 157 -31.69 -2.77 -18.85
C MET A 157 -31.75 -3.26 -17.40
N ALA A 158 -30.59 -3.56 -16.78
CA ALA A 158 -30.50 -3.94 -15.37
C ALA A 158 -31.04 -2.84 -14.45
N VAL A 159 -30.67 -1.60 -14.73
CA VAL A 159 -31.11 -0.41 -13.97
C VAL A 159 -32.61 -0.21 -14.08
N ARG A 160 -33.19 -0.28 -15.29
CA ARG A 160 -34.65 -0.18 -15.43
C ARG A 160 -35.40 -1.29 -14.71
N ALA A 161 -34.91 -2.53 -14.78
CA ALA A 161 -35.48 -3.63 -14.02
C ALA A 161 -35.40 -3.38 -12.50
N ALA A 162 -34.28 -2.86 -12.00
CA ALA A 162 -34.08 -2.57 -10.58
C ALA A 162 -35.03 -1.49 -10.05
N TYR A 163 -35.33 -0.47 -10.86
CA TYR A 163 -36.35 0.53 -10.53
C TYR A 163 -37.76 -0.06 -10.53
N ILE A 164 -38.10 -0.91 -11.51
CA ILE A 164 -39.42 -1.55 -11.61
C ILE A 164 -39.71 -2.45 -10.39
N VAL A 165 -38.74 -3.23 -9.93
CA VAL A 165 -38.91 -4.12 -8.77
C VAL A 165 -38.67 -3.44 -7.42
N GLY A 166 -38.31 -2.15 -7.42
CA GLY A 166 -38.11 -1.36 -6.21
C GLY A 166 -36.86 -1.70 -5.40
N LEU A 167 -35.75 -2.09 -6.04
CA LEU A 167 -34.47 -2.35 -5.33
C LEU A 167 -33.87 -1.09 -4.69
N HIS A 168 -34.17 0.07 -5.24
CA HIS A 168 -33.71 1.38 -4.77
C HIS A 168 -34.43 1.85 -3.48
N SER A 169 -35.57 1.26 -3.12
CA SER A 169 -36.41 1.73 -2.00
C SER A 169 -36.16 0.92 -0.73
N GLU A 170 -35.63 1.59 0.31
CA GLU A 170 -35.45 1.01 1.64
C GLU A 170 -36.78 0.64 2.30
N GLU A 171 -37.76 1.54 2.20
CA GLU A 171 -39.07 1.34 2.82
C GLU A 171 -39.77 0.09 2.26
N LEU A 172 -39.57 -0.20 0.97
CA LEU A 172 -40.13 -1.39 0.34
C LEU A 172 -39.35 -2.65 0.73
N SER A 173 -38.03 -2.58 0.82
CA SER A 173 -37.18 -3.69 1.26
C SER A 173 -37.40 -4.02 2.75
N ALA A 174 -37.51 -3.02 3.63
CA ALA A 174 -37.68 -3.17 5.07
C ALA A 174 -39.01 -3.82 5.49
N ARG A 175 -40.00 -3.85 4.58
CA ARG A 175 -41.29 -4.54 4.78
C ARG A 175 -41.21 -6.05 4.48
N LEU A 176 -40.06 -6.55 4.03
CA LEU A 176 -39.84 -7.95 3.62
C LEU A 176 -39.04 -8.72 4.68
N GLY A 177 -39.01 -10.05 4.57
CA GLY A 177 -38.26 -10.90 5.50
C GLY A 177 -36.75 -10.68 5.42
N ALA A 178 -36.02 -10.92 6.52
CA ALA A 178 -34.59 -10.63 6.65
C ALA A 178 -33.70 -11.26 5.55
N ALA A 179 -34.03 -12.46 5.09
CA ALA A 179 -33.32 -13.12 4.00
C ALA A 179 -33.54 -12.41 2.64
N GLU A 180 -34.78 -11.99 2.36
CA GLU A 180 -35.12 -11.27 1.13
C GLU A 180 -34.56 -9.85 1.15
N TYR A 181 -34.60 -9.18 2.30
CA TYR A 181 -33.94 -7.89 2.53
C TYR A 181 -32.45 -7.96 2.19
N LYS A 182 -31.73 -8.96 2.72
CA LYS A 182 -30.30 -9.15 2.47
C LYS A 182 -29.99 -9.29 0.97
N VAL A 183 -30.77 -10.12 0.26
CA VAL A 183 -30.60 -10.34 -1.19
C VAL A 183 -30.85 -9.06 -1.99
N ARG A 184 -31.92 -8.31 -1.67
CA ARG A 184 -32.24 -7.04 -2.34
C ARG A 184 -31.12 -6.02 -2.13
N GLU A 185 -30.59 -5.94 -0.92
CA GLU A 185 -29.47 -5.06 -0.58
C GLU A 185 -28.20 -5.43 -1.35
N GLN A 186 -27.86 -6.72 -1.44
CA GLN A 186 -26.69 -7.21 -2.16
C GLN A 186 -26.76 -6.90 -3.67
N VAL A 187 -27.92 -7.17 -4.29
CA VAL A 187 -28.11 -6.93 -5.73
C VAL A 187 -28.11 -5.44 -6.05
N TRP A 188 -28.76 -4.61 -5.22
CA TRP A 188 -28.75 -3.17 -5.39
C TRP A 188 -27.34 -2.59 -5.27
N LYS A 189 -26.58 -3.00 -4.24
CA LYS A 189 -25.18 -2.61 -4.05
C LYS A 189 -24.32 -2.96 -5.27
N SER A 190 -24.40 -4.21 -5.73
CA SER A 190 -23.63 -4.70 -6.88
C SER A 190 -23.95 -3.92 -8.17
N LEU A 191 -25.23 -3.62 -8.41
CA LEU A 191 -25.66 -2.83 -9.56
C LEU A 191 -25.15 -1.38 -9.49
N ARG A 192 -25.24 -0.75 -8.32
CA ARG A 192 -24.73 0.61 -8.06
C ARG A 192 -23.23 0.69 -8.34
N PHE A 193 -22.46 -0.27 -7.84
CA PHE A 193 -21.03 -0.33 -8.10
C PHE A 193 -20.71 -0.48 -9.59
N LEU A 194 -21.40 -1.38 -10.28
CA LEU A 194 -21.18 -1.60 -11.70
C LEU A 194 -21.54 -0.36 -12.54
N ASP A 195 -22.62 0.34 -12.19
CA ASP A 195 -23.00 1.60 -12.82
C ASP A 195 -22.00 2.72 -12.57
N MET A 196 -21.51 2.87 -11.32
CA MET A 196 -20.48 3.87 -11.01
C MET A 196 -19.18 3.56 -11.74
N PHE A 197 -18.78 2.29 -11.78
CA PHE A 197 -17.57 1.86 -12.49
C PHE A 197 -17.66 2.16 -13.99
N LEU A 198 -18.77 1.80 -14.64
CA LEU A 198 -18.96 2.04 -16.09
C LEU A 198 -19.12 3.52 -16.42
N SER A 199 -19.88 4.25 -15.61
CA SER A 199 -20.09 5.70 -15.76
C SER A 199 -18.79 6.46 -15.62
N ALA A 200 -17.99 6.17 -14.58
CA ALA A 200 -16.67 6.77 -14.37
C ALA A 200 -15.67 6.38 -15.48
N SER A 201 -15.67 5.11 -15.91
CA SER A 201 -14.74 4.63 -16.94
C SER A 201 -15.01 5.23 -18.32
N LEU A 202 -16.24 5.67 -18.59
CA LEU A 202 -16.67 6.18 -19.89
C LEU A 202 -16.95 7.67 -19.94
N GLY A 203 -16.85 8.37 -18.80
CA GLY A 203 -17.25 9.77 -18.69
C GLY A 203 -18.74 9.99 -18.99
N ARG A 204 -19.60 9.06 -18.54
CA ARG A 204 -21.06 9.12 -18.76
C ARG A 204 -21.79 9.37 -17.44
N PRO A 205 -22.98 9.98 -17.47
CA PRO A 205 -23.79 10.12 -16.25
C PRO A 205 -24.19 8.76 -15.68
N PRO A 206 -24.16 8.60 -14.34
CA PRO A 206 -24.80 7.52 -13.61
C PRO A 206 -26.22 7.23 -14.07
N SER A 207 -26.58 5.95 -14.16
CA SER A 207 -27.95 5.52 -14.45
C SER A 207 -28.75 5.22 -13.17
N THR A 208 -28.06 4.98 -12.06
CA THR A 208 -28.62 4.68 -10.73
C THR A 208 -28.48 5.87 -9.80
N ARG A 209 -29.36 5.97 -8.80
CA ARG A 209 -29.31 6.97 -7.73
C ARG A 209 -29.63 6.34 -6.38
N GLU A 210 -28.84 6.66 -5.36
CA GLU A 210 -29.18 6.28 -3.98
C GLU A 210 -30.24 7.21 -3.41
N THR A 211 -31.30 6.63 -2.85
CA THR A 211 -32.46 7.37 -2.35
C THR A 211 -32.60 7.29 -0.83
N ARG A 212 -31.61 6.71 -0.14
CA ARG A 212 -31.60 6.41 1.30
C ARG A 212 -30.74 7.39 2.10
N ASP A 213 -31.01 7.48 3.41
CA ASP A 213 -30.22 8.29 4.35
C ASP A 213 -28.90 7.57 4.71
N THR A 214 -27.79 8.12 4.21
CA THR A 214 -26.45 7.55 4.39
C THR A 214 -25.76 7.96 5.69
N ASP A 215 -26.36 8.84 6.49
CA ASP A 215 -25.80 9.34 7.75
C ASP A 215 -26.19 8.47 8.97
N SER A 216 -26.95 7.38 8.77
CA SER A 216 -27.37 6.48 9.84
C SER A 216 -26.29 5.46 10.25
N LYS A 217 -26.22 5.11 11.54
CA LYS A 217 -25.22 4.23 12.20
C LYS A 217 -25.14 2.77 11.69
N ALA A 218 -25.93 2.41 10.67
CA ALA A 218 -25.96 1.06 10.08
C ALA A 218 -25.52 1.03 8.61
N HIS A 219 -24.96 2.14 8.08
CA HIS A 219 -24.73 2.29 6.65
C HIS A 219 -23.45 1.60 6.14
N SER A 220 -23.51 1.08 4.92
CA SER A 220 -22.40 0.37 4.26
C SER A 220 -21.40 1.36 3.66
N PRO A 221 -20.12 1.35 4.06
CA PRO A 221 -19.09 2.24 3.50
C PRO A 221 -18.98 2.16 1.97
N ALA A 222 -19.31 1.00 1.40
CA ALA A 222 -19.31 0.74 -0.03
C ALA A 222 -20.35 1.59 -0.79
N LEU A 223 -21.54 1.78 -0.22
CA LEU A 223 -22.57 2.67 -0.80
C LEU A 223 -22.24 4.15 -0.58
N GLY A 224 -21.60 4.48 0.55
CA GLY A 224 -21.05 5.81 0.78
C GLY A 224 -20.04 6.21 -0.31
N ILE A 225 -19.20 5.28 -0.73
CA ILE A 225 -18.29 5.48 -1.87
C ILE A 225 -19.06 5.68 -3.19
N CYS A 226 -20.08 4.86 -3.49
CA CYS A 226 -20.90 5.04 -4.69
C CYS A 226 -21.58 6.41 -4.74
N ASN A 227 -22.00 6.97 -3.61
CA ASN A 227 -22.60 8.30 -3.54
C ASN A 227 -21.58 9.40 -3.82
N ILE A 228 -20.37 9.28 -3.27
CA ILE A 228 -19.27 10.20 -3.59
C ILE A 228 -18.96 10.17 -5.10
N PHE A 229 -18.94 8.99 -5.72
CA PHE A 229 -18.75 8.87 -7.17
C PHE A 229 -19.92 9.44 -7.99
N GLU A 230 -21.16 9.23 -7.55
CA GLU A 230 -22.35 9.78 -8.20
C GLU A 230 -22.32 11.32 -8.19
N ASP A 231 -21.97 11.93 -7.06
CA ASP A 231 -21.88 13.39 -6.91
C ASP A 231 -20.78 13.97 -7.81
N ILE A 232 -19.61 13.32 -7.87
CA ILE A 232 -18.51 13.73 -8.76
C ILE A 232 -18.94 13.67 -10.23
N MET A 233 -19.60 12.59 -10.66
CA MET A 233 -20.00 12.43 -12.06
C MET A 233 -21.12 13.41 -12.47
N ASN A 234 -22.08 13.66 -11.59
CA ASN A 234 -23.17 14.59 -11.85
C ASN A 234 -22.69 16.06 -11.85
N ASP A 235 -21.84 16.45 -10.90
CA ASP A 235 -21.49 17.86 -10.70
C ASP A 235 -20.28 18.33 -11.50
N VAL A 236 -19.32 17.45 -11.79
CA VAL A 236 -18.08 17.81 -12.49
C VAL A 236 -18.15 17.51 -13.98
N TYR A 237 -18.54 16.29 -14.37
CA TYR A 237 -18.45 15.86 -15.77
C TYR A 237 -19.60 16.37 -16.64
N THR A 238 -20.81 16.49 -16.10
CA THR A 238 -21.98 16.91 -16.89
C THR A 238 -21.99 18.43 -17.15
N ARG A 239 -21.30 19.23 -16.32
CA ARG A 239 -21.30 20.71 -16.42
C ARG A 239 -20.13 21.30 -17.25
N TYR A 240 -19.10 20.53 -17.58
CA TYR A 240 -17.88 21.03 -18.23
C TYR A 240 -17.89 20.98 -19.77
N MET A 241 -18.90 20.38 -20.41
CA MET A 241 -19.04 20.26 -21.87
C MET A 241 -19.31 21.59 -22.61
N ASP A 242 -19.28 22.74 -21.94
CA ASP A 242 -19.94 23.97 -22.43
C ASP A 242 -19.03 25.13 -22.89
N ARG A 243 -17.68 25.08 -22.82
CA ARG A 243 -16.82 26.23 -23.27
C ARG A 243 -15.44 25.82 -23.82
N GLY A 244 -15.07 26.30 -25.03
CA GLY A 244 -13.75 26.11 -25.67
C GLY A 244 -13.17 27.37 -26.33
N GLU A 245 -11.86 27.40 -26.66
CA GLU A 245 -11.18 28.27 -27.69
C GLU A 245 -9.64 27.98 -27.88
N THR A 246 -9.02 28.38 -29.03
CA THR A 246 -7.74 27.90 -29.67
C THR A 246 -6.80 29.06 -30.20
N LEU A 247 -5.46 28.91 -30.48
CA LEU A 247 -4.57 29.97 -31.10
C LEU A 247 -3.35 29.57 -32.04
N ARG A 248 -2.95 30.49 -32.98
CA ARG A 248 -1.92 30.51 -34.11
C ARG A 248 -0.51 31.15 -33.76
N ARG A 249 0.46 31.41 -34.70
CA ARG A 249 1.76 32.19 -34.53
C ARG A 249 1.65 33.66 -35.04
N ILE A 250 2.57 34.53 -34.61
CA ILE A 250 2.35 35.98 -34.33
C ILE A 250 2.73 37.01 -35.44
N ASN A 251 3.64 36.79 -36.41
CA ASN A 251 4.07 37.87 -37.35
C ASN A 251 3.92 37.60 -38.87
N GLY A 252 3.51 36.39 -39.28
CA GLY A 252 3.12 36.12 -40.67
C GLY A 252 4.23 36.04 -41.75
N SER A 253 5.55 35.97 -41.42
CA SER A 253 6.63 35.76 -42.41
C SER A 253 7.14 34.30 -42.49
N SER A 254 7.87 33.93 -43.57
CA SER A 254 8.44 32.59 -43.83
C SER A 254 9.88 32.62 -44.39
N GLU A 255 10.74 31.69 -43.98
CA GLU A 255 12.11 31.46 -44.50
C GLU A 255 12.33 29.99 -44.98
N SER A 256 13.35 29.74 -45.82
CA SER A 256 13.67 28.42 -46.39
C SER A 256 14.96 27.81 -45.83
N CYS A 257 14.97 26.52 -45.49
CA CYS A 257 16.13 25.76 -45.02
C CYS A 257 16.13 24.32 -45.55
N ASP A 258 17.31 23.68 -45.65
CA ASP A 258 17.46 22.29 -46.11
C ASP A 258 17.09 21.26 -45.03
N ILE A 259 17.41 21.58 -43.77
CA ILE A 259 17.07 20.83 -42.55
C ILE A 259 16.57 21.83 -41.50
N LEU A 260 15.42 21.54 -40.91
CA LEU A 260 14.81 22.34 -39.84
C LEU A 260 14.92 21.59 -38.52
N VAL A 261 15.53 22.20 -37.50
CA VAL A 261 15.62 21.62 -36.15
C VAL A 261 14.55 22.23 -35.24
N GLY A 262 13.72 21.37 -34.65
CA GLY A 262 12.65 21.72 -33.73
C GLY A 262 13.07 21.60 -32.27
N ALA A 263 13.00 22.72 -31.53
CA ALA A 263 13.38 22.84 -30.12
C ALA A 263 12.39 23.70 -29.31
N ASP A 264 11.11 23.72 -29.69
CA ASP A 264 10.10 24.66 -29.17
C ASP A 264 9.33 24.14 -27.93
N GLY A 265 9.94 23.23 -27.16
CA GLY A 265 9.53 22.82 -25.81
C GLY A 265 8.18 22.10 -25.73
N SER A 266 7.60 22.04 -24.52
CA SER A 266 6.34 21.33 -24.24
C SER A 266 5.09 21.88 -24.96
N SER A 267 5.20 23.02 -25.64
CA SER A 267 4.17 23.61 -26.53
C SER A 267 4.41 23.32 -28.01
N SER A 268 5.31 22.40 -28.31
CA SER A 268 5.91 22.27 -29.63
C SER A 268 4.88 22.30 -30.76
N LYS A 269 4.94 23.37 -31.55
CA LYS A 269 4.14 23.55 -32.77
C LYS A 269 4.71 22.66 -33.86
N ILE A 270 6.04 22.52 -33.92
CA ILE A 270 6.71 21.72 -34.93
C ILE A 270 6.42 20.21 -34.75
N ASN A 271 6.33 19.73 -33.50
CA ASN A 271 5.91 18.37 -33.16
C ASN A 271 4.52 18.04 -33.72
N ARG A 272 3.53 18.94 -33.53
CA ARG A 272 2.18 18.78 -34.09
C ARG A 272 2.16 18.90 -35.62
N GLN A 273 2.94 19.83 -36.17
CA GLN A 273 3.00 20.07 -37.61
C GLN A 273 3.60 18.87 -38.36
N VAL A 274 4.72 18.31 -37.86
CA VAL A 274 5.33 17.09 -38.42
C VAL A 274 4.51 15.83 -38.14
N GLY A 275 3.45 15.93 -37.33
CA GLY A 275 2.47 14.86 -37.11
C GLY A 275 2.79 13.91 -35.96
N LEU A 276 3.76 14.25 -35.10
CA LEU A 276 4.10 13.44 -33.93
C LEU A 276 3.04 13.56 -32.83
N GLY A 277 2.63 14.77 -32.48
CA GLY A 277 1.44 15.06 -31.67
C GLY A 277 1.42 14.45 -30.26
N ASN A 278 2.57 14.17 -29.65
CA ASN A 278 2.66 13.38 -28.43
C ASN A 278 2.62 14.22 -27.12
N LEU A 279 2.35 15.53 -27.20
CA LEU A 279 2.28 16.46 -26.06
C LEU A 279 0.83 16.89 -25.78
N VAL A 280 0.36 16.75 -24.53
CA VAL A 280 -1.02 17.03 -24.09
C VAL A 280 -1.04 18.07 -22.96
N GLN A 281 -1.91 19.08 -23.05
CA GLN A 281 -2.10 20.10 -22.01
C GLN A 281 -3.01 19.59 -20.88
N ILE A 282 -2.70 19.98 -19.64
CA ILE A 282 -3.41 19.66 -18.41
C ILE A 282 -3.95 20.97 -17.83
N ASP A 283 -5.28 21.14 -17.80
CA ASP A 283 -5.91 22.44 -17.51
C ASP A 283 -6.39 22.62 -16.05
N SER A 284 -6.08 21.66 -15.17
CA SER A 284 -6.59 21.63 -13.79
C SER A 284 -5.91 22.62 -12.83
N HIS A 285 -4.73 23.14 -13.16
CA HIS A 285 -3.94 23.98 -12.25
C HIS A 285 -3.34 25.21 -12.94
N TRP A 286 -3.19 26.29 -12.18
CA TRP A 286 -2.29 27.40 -12.45
C TRP A 286 -0.89 27.04 -11.96
N GLY A 287 0.12 26.96 -12.83
CA GLY A 287 1.51 26.75 -12.42
C GLY A 287 2.26 28.06 -12.31
N PHE A 288 2.57 28.51 -11.10
CA PHE A 288 3.40 29.68 -10.80
C PHE A 288 4.86 29.29 -10.69
N LEU A 289 5.75 30.15 -11.19
CA LEU A 289 7.18 29.91 -11.27
C LEU A 289 7.99 31.13 -10.88
N LYS A 290 9.02 30.94 -10.05
CA LYS A 290 10.06 31.94 -9.86
C LYS A 290 11.44 31.30 -9.79
N LYS A 291 12.43 31.97 -10.38
CA LYS A 291 13.85 31.65 -10.28
C LYS A 291 14.60 32.94 -9.97
N GLY A 292 15.63 32.87 -9.13
CA GLY A 292 16.47 34.02 -8.81
C GLY A 292 17.89 33.61 -8.39
N SER A 293 18.77 34.59 -8.24
CA SER A 293 20.14 34.37 -7.74
C SER A 293 20.15 34.09 -6.24
N LEU A 294 21.11 33.26 -5.80
CA LEU A 294 21.24 32.83 -4.41
C LEU A 294 22.63 33.16 -3.82
N PRO A 295 22.95 34.45 -3.59
CA PRO A 295 24.14 34.84 -2.85
C PRO A 295 24.09 34.34 -1.39
N VAL A 296 25.25 34.29 -0.73
CA VAL A 296 25.43 33.69 0.61
C VAL A 296 24.52 34.33 1.65
N GLU A 297 24.26 35.64 1.56
CA GLU A 297 23.37 36.36 2.47
C GLU A 297 21.94 35.84 2.41
N ARG A 298 21.46 35.40 1.24
CA ARG A 298 20.11 34.80 1.08
C ARG A 298 20.03 33.38 1.58
N MET A 299 21.10 32.61 1.44
CA MET A 299 21.15 31.24 1.94
C MET A 299 20.86 31.19 3.44
N ASN A 300 21.37 32.18 4.18
CA ASN A 300 21.16 32.33 5.62
C ASN A 300 19.72 32.73 6.01
N LEU A 301 18.92 33.25 5.07
CA LEU A 301 17.51 33.58 5.28
C LEU A 301 16.57 32.39 5.03
N LEU A 302 17.05 31.32 4.40
CA LEU A 302 16.24 30.13 4.08
C LEU A 302 16.12 29.17 5.28
N PRO A 303 15.00 28.43 5.41
CA PRO A 303 14.85 27.42 6.44
C PRO A 303 15.93 26.33 6.36
N LYS A 304 16.39 25.84 7.50
CA LYS A 304 17.42 24.79 7.56
C LYS A 304 17.04 23.54 6.76
N ARG A 305 15.77 23.13 6.83
CA ARG A 305 15.22 22.03 6.03
C ARG A 305 15.44 22.18 4.52
N LEU A 306 15.38 23.41 3.99
CA LEU A 306 15.60 23.68 2.57
C LEU A 306 17.09 23.70 2.20
N GLN A 307 17.96 24.08 3.13
CA GLN A 307 19.41 24.00 2.95
C GLN A 307 19.90 22.55 2.90
N ASP A 308 19.21 21.65 3.60
CA ASP A 308 19.56 20.22 3.67
C ASP A 308 18.91 19.40 2.53
N GLY A 309 17.91 19.95 1.81
CA GLY A 309 17.28 19.30 0.65
C GLY A 309 16.04 20.02 0.11
N PRO A 310 15.50 19.61 -1.05
CA PRO A 310 14.34 20.25 -1.66
C PRO A 310 13.06 20.03 -0.85
N ILE A 311 12.16 21.00 -0.89
CA ILE A 311 10.86 20.94 -0.21
C ILE A 311 9.76 20.67 -1.25
N LEU A 312 8.84 19.74 -0.94
CA LEU A 312 7.64 19.45 -1.72
C LEU A 312 6.42 19.35 -0.79
N VAL A 313 5.40 20.16 -1.04
CA VAL A 313 4.19 20.26 -0.20
C VAL A 313 2.93 20.09 -1.05
N PHE A 314 1.95 19.35 -0.54
CA PHE A 314 0.65 19.15 -1.19
C PHE A 314 -0.47 19.62 -0.25
N ALA A 315 -1.35 20.50 -0.71
CA ALA A 315 -2.44 21.01 0.11
C ALA A 315 -3.64 21.46 -0.74
N GLY A 316 -4.81 20.84 -0.53
CA GLY A 316 -6.05 21.25 -1.21
C GLY A 316 -5.95 21.21 -2.74
N GLY A 317 -5.24 20.23 -3.29
CA GLY A 317 -4.92 20.11 -4.71
C GLY A 317 -3.72 20.97 -5.16
N ALA A 318 -3.22 21.88 -4.33
CA ALA A 318 -2.02 22.64 -4.64
C ALA A 318 -0.75 21.83 -4.43
N VAL A 319 0.28 22.12 -5.22
CA VAL A 319 1.61 21.52 -5.13
C VAL A 319 2.65 22.61 -5.09
N MET A 320 3.42 22.71 -4.00
CA MET A 320 4.55 23.62 -3.91
C MET A 320 5.85 22.85 -3.93
N PHE A 321 6.81 23.30 -4.75
CA PHE A 321 8.15 22.75 -4.81
C PHE A 321 9.17 23.88 -4.70
N TYR A 322 10.20 23.71 -3.86
CA TYR A 322 11.29 24.66 -3.70
C TYR A 322 12.62 23.91 -3.70
N ALA A 323 13.58 24.37 -4.51
CA ALA A 323 14.92 23.79 -4.58
C ALA A 323 16.02 24.85 -4.76
N LEU A 324 17.24 24.48 -4.38
CA LEU A 324 18.45 25.28 -4.52
C LEU A 324 19.41 24.59 -5.49
N TYR A 325 20.05 25.36 -6.36
CA TYR A 325 21.17 24.94 -7.19
C TYR A 325 22.45 25.54 -6.61
N LEU A 326 23.30 24.68 -6.07
CA LEU A 326 24.54 25.03 -5.38
C LEU A 326 25.72 24.42 -6.13
N PRO A 327 26.27 25.11 -7.15
CA PRO A 327 27.43 24.63 -7.88
C PRO A 327 28.67 24.64 -6.99
N THR A 328 29.51 23.62 -7.13
CA THR A 328 30.80 23.53 -6.42
C THR A 328 31.69 24.71 -6.83
N PRO A 329 32.38 25.39 -5.88
CA PRO A 329 33.32 26.45 -6.25
C PRO A 329 34.49 25.91 -7.06
N GLU A 330 35.07 26.75 -7.93
CA GLU A 330 36.42 26.45 -8.43
C GLU A 330 37.38 26.35 -7.23
N PRO A 331 38.30 25.37 -7.21
CA PRO A 331 39.18 25.16 -6.07
C PRO A 331 39.99 26.44 -5.82
N SER A 332 39.70 27.11 -4.70
CA SER A 332 40.45 28.26 -4.21
C SER A 332 41.07 27.91 -2.85
N ASP A 333 42.29 28.42 -2.61
CA ASP A 333 43.19 28.06 -1.49
C ASP A 333 42.74 28.58 -0.10
N CYS A 334 41.44 28.60 0.21
CA CYS A 334 40.93 29.15 1.47
C CYS A 334 40.09 28.12 2.25
N ASP A 335 40.66 27.60 3.35
CA ASP A 335 39.97 26.74 4.31
C ASP A 335 38.84 27.51 5.03
N LEU A 336 37.59 27.12 4.77
CA LEU A 336 36.41 27.65 5.46
C LEU A 336 36.14 26.90 6.78
N PRO A 337 35.66 27.57 7.84
CA PRO A 337 35.33 26.95 9.12
C PRO A 337 34.13 25.99 9.05
N ALA A 338 34.14 24.95 9.89
CA ALA A 338 33.13 23.89 9.90
C ALA A 338 31.72 24.43 10.18
N GLY A 339 30.78 24.12 9.28
CA GLY A 339 29.35 24.48 9.39
C GLY A 339 28.85 25.46 8.34
N VAL A 340 29.73 26.02 7.50
CA VAL A 340 29.35 26.87 6.36
C VAL A 340 29.32 26.01 5.08
N MET A 341 28.20 26.04 4.34
CA MET A 341 28.08 25.36 3.04
C MET A 341 28.95 26.08 2.00
N ASP A 342 29.87 25.34 1.36
CA ASP A 342 30.81 25.86 0.36
C ASP A 342 30.23 25.73 -1.06
N TYR A 343 29.95 26.85 -1.73
CA TYR A 343 29.36 26.89 -3.08
C TYR A 343 29.70 28.18 -3.85
N ASP A 344 29.72 28.13 -5.19
CA ASP A 344 29.91 29.32 -6.03
C ASP A 344 28.64 30.18 -6.06
N ALA A 345 28.66 31.25 -5.25
CA ALA A 345 27.55 32.19 -5.11
C ALA A 345 27.22 32.96 -6.40
N SER A 346 28.16 33.08 -7.34
CA SER A 346 27.94 33.79 -8.62
C SER A 346 27.10 32.96 -9.61
N ALA A 347 27.17 31.64 -9.49
CA ALA A 347 26.42 30.69 -10.31
C ALA A 347 25.23 30.05 -9.57
N ALA A 348 25.13 30.25 -8.25
CA ALA A 348 24.05 29.70 -7.43
C ALA A 348 22.69 30.36 -7.73
N SER A 349 21.65 29.54 -7.75
CA SER A 349 20.28 30.01 -7.94
C SER A 349 19.28 29.24 -7.09
N TYR A 350 18.17 29.90 -6.76
CA TYR A 350 17.02 29.25 -6.17
C TYR A 350 15.89 29.19 -7.19
N TYR A 351 14.98 28.26 -6.97
CA TYR A 351 13.81 28.10 -7.80
C TYR A 351 12.64 27.56 -6.99
N TRP A 352 11.44 28.09 -7.24
CA TRP A 352 10.22 27.54 -6.70
C TRP A 352 9.09 27.49 -7.73
N ALA A 353 8.25 26.48 -7.59
CA ALA A 353 6.99 26.32 -8.31
C ALA A 353 5.84 26.17 -7.32
N LEU A 354 4.71 26.79 -7.64
CA LEU A 354 3.46 26.58 -6.94
C LEU A 354 2.38 26.27 -7.97
N ASN A 355 1.84 25.06 -7.97
CA ASN A 355 0.69 24.69 -8.75
C ASN A 355 -0.54 24.91 -7.87
N VAL A 356 -1.45 25.79 -8.26
CA VAL A 356 -2.69 26.09 -7.56
C VAL A 356 -3.86 25.55 -8.39
N PRO A 357 -4.77 24.73 -7.84
CA PRO A 357 -5.94 24.30 -8.58
C PRO A 357 -6.70 25.52 -9.04
N LYS A 358 -7.08 25.55 -10.33
CA LYS A 358 -7.87 26.69 -10.83
C LYS A 358 -9.20 26.82 -10.09
N SER A 359 -9.74 25.70 -9.57
CA SER A 359 -10.92 25.66 -8.71
C SER A 359 -10.74 26.35 -7.35
N ALA A 360 -9.50 26.50 -6.87
CA ALA A 360 -9.21 27.17 -5.60
C ALA A 360 -9.06 28.70 -5.76
N THR A 361 -9.26 29.23 -6.98
CA THR A 361 -9.12 30.65 -7.29
C THR A 361 -10.38 31.14 -8.02
N ARG A 362 -10.72 32.43 -7.86
CA ARG A 362 -11.81 33.05 -8.63
C ARG A 362 -11.34 33.54 -10.01
N VAL A 363 -10.09 33.24 -10.36
CA VAL A 363 -9.40 33.84 -11.49
C VAL A 363 -9.46 32.89 -12.68
N THR A 364 -9.96 33.39 -13.81
CA THR A 364 -10.23 32.56 -14.98
C THR A 364 -9.16 32.69 -16.07
N SER A 365 -8.36 33.76 -16.04
CA SER A 365 -7.20 33.96 -16.91
C SER A 365 -5.95 34.41 -16.14
N ALA A 366 -4.76 34.03 -16.60
CA ALA A 366 -3.50 34.41 -15.93
C ALA A 366 -3.26 35.95 -15.89
N SER A 367 -3.90 36.70 -16.79
CA SER A 367 -3.86 38.17 -16.87
C SER A 367 -4.73 38.88 -15.82
N GLU A 368 -5.65 38.18 -15.18
CA GLU A 368 -6.53 38.72 -14.12
C GLU A 368 -5.89 38.67 -12.72
N ILE A 369 -4.66 38.13 -12.59
CA ILE A 369 -3.93 38.05 -11.33
C ILE A 369 -3.13 39.35 -11.14
N PRO A 370 -3.55 40.29 -10.25
CA PRO A 370 -2.99 41.63 -10.22
C PRO A 370 -1.56 41.66 -9.67
N ASP A 371 -1.34 40.95 -8.57
CA ASP A 371 -0.05 40.73 -7.94
C ASP A 371 0.13 39.23 -7.69
N LYS A 372 0.98 38.61 -8.51
CA LYS A 372 1.18 37.16 -8.51
C LYS A 372 1.96 36.69 -7.29
N LEU A 373 2.85 37.53 -6.74
CA LEU A 373 3.64 37.16 -5.56
C LEU A 373 2.73 37.19 -4.34
N ASN A 374 2.00 38.28 -4.14
CA ASN A 374 1.05 38.40 -3.04
C ASN A 374 -0.07 37.35 -3.13
N PHE A 375 -0.51 36.99 -4.34
CA PHE A 375 -1.43 35.86 -4.54
C PHE A 375 -0.86 34.53 -4.03
N CYS A 376 0.41 34.22 -4.35
CA CYS A 376 1.06 32.99 -3.89
C CYS A 376 1.25 32.99 -2.36
N LEU A 377 1.66 34.12 -1.78
CA LEU A 377 1.86 34.30 -0.34
C LEU A 377 0.56 34.14 0.45
N GLU A 378 -0.53 34.79 0.02
CA GLU A 378 -1.83 34.66 0.69
C GLU A 378 -2.44 33.27 0.49
N PHE A 379 -2.23 32.64 -0.67
CA PHE A 379 -2.72 31.28 -0.89
C PHE A 379 -2.03 30.24 0.00
N THR A 380 -0.71 30.37 0.25
CA THR A 380 0.05 29.41 1.07
C THR A 380 -0.12 29.63 2.58
N LYS A 381 -0.55 30.83 2.99
CA LYS A 381 -0.74 31.23 4.41
C LYS A 381 -1.64 30.31 5.22
N ALA A 382 -2.67 29.75 4.59
CA ALA A 382 -3.65 28.91 5.26
C ALA A 382 -3.17 27.47 5.54
N TRP A 383 -2.16 26.98 4.82
CA TRP A 383 -1.78 25.56 4.84
C TRP A 383 -0.27 25.29 4.86
N ALA A 384 0.58 26.31 4.70
CA ALA A 384 2.02 26.23 4.93
C ALA A 384 2.56 27.43 5.73
N PRO A 385 1.96 27.79 6.88
CA PRO A 385 2.36 28.96 7.68
C PRO A 385 3.81 28.88 8.19
N GLU A 386 4.34 27.68 8.41
CA GLU A 386 5.74 27.44 8.83
C GLU A 386 6.77 27.80 7.75
N LEU A 387 6.34 27.99 6.51
CA LEU A 387 7.19 28.43 5.40
C LEU A 387 7.18 29.96 5.21
N GLN A 388 6.37 30.68 6.00
CA GLN A 388 6.22 32.13 5.95
C GLN A 388 7.00 32.88 7.03
N VAL A 389 7.44 32.17 8.08
CA VAL A 389 8.12 32.75 9.23
C VAL A 389 9.45 32.04 9.44
N CYS A 390 10.54 32.62 8.90
CA CYS A 390 11.89 32.30 9.37
C CYS A 390 12.25 33.22 10.54
N PRO A 391 12.35 32.73 11.80
CA PRO A 391 12.95 33.51 12.87
C PRO A 391 14.47 33.48 12.70
N VAL A 392 15.03 34.51 12.08
CA VAL A 392 16.48 34.70 12.04
C VAL A 392 16.92 35.26 13.40
N THR A 393 17.60 34.44 14.21
CA THR A 393 18.25 34.94 15.43
C THR A 393 19.64 35.44 15.06
N VAL A 394 19.78 36.73 14.73
CA VAL A 394 21.11 37.35 14.58
C VAL A 394 21.59 37.81 15.96
N ARG A 395 22.63 37.15 16.49
CA ARG A 395 23.34 37.69 17.66
C ARG A 395 24.31 38.77 17.20
N SER A 396 24.02 40.03 17.51
CA SER A 396 25.04 41.08 17.54
C SER A 396 25.58 41.22 18.97
N THR A 397 26.82 41.70 19.08
CA THR A 397 27.55 41.87 20.34
C THR A 397 27.00 42.98 21.23
N TRP A 398 26.02 43.76 20.76
CA TRP A 398 25.47 44.94 21.47
C TRP A 398 23.98 45.15 21.17
N GLY A 399 23.08 44.57 21.98
CA GLY A 399 21.71 45.05 22.15
C GLY A 399 20.68 44.69 21.06
N ILE A 400 19.41 44.73 21.48
CA ILE A 400 18.17 44.25 20.86
C ILE A 400 18.09 44.45 19.34
N LEU A 401 17.79 43.37 18.60
CA LEU A 401 17.46 43.39 17.17
C LEU A 401 16.06 42.82 16.93
N THR A 402 15.26 43.58 16.17
CA THR A 402 13.93 43.25 15.67
C THR A 402 13.96 41.98 14.80
N SER A 403 13.06 41.03 15.06
CA SER A 403 12.83 39.89 14.16
C SER A 403 12.12 40.37 12.91
N THR A 404 12.80 40.48 11.78
CA THR A 404 12.14 40.57 10.48
C THR A 404 11.88 39.15 9.97
N SER A 405 10.63 38.71 10.12
CA SER A 405 10.12 37.49 9.50
C SER A 405 10.13 37.67 7.98
N HIS A 406 10.86 36.81 7.28
CA HIS A 406 10.88 36.78 5.81
C HIS A 406 10.15 35.54 5.32
N ASP A 407 9.28 35.71 4.32
CA ASP A 407 8.58 34.61 3.65
C ASP A 407 9.50 34.01 2.58
N MET A 408 9.61 32.68 2.59
CA MET A 408 10.48 31.95 1.67
C MET A 408 10.14 32.21 0.19
N LEU A 409 8.88 32.47 -0.15
CA LEU A 409 8.47 32.77 -1.54
C LEU A 409 8.80 34.21 -1.97
N ALA A 410 8.92 35.13 -1.00
CA ALA A 410 9.26 36.54 -1.22
C ALA A 410 10.76 36.81 -1.34
N ILE A 411 11.60 35.80 -1.14
CA ILE A 411 13.06 35.94 -1.26
C ILE A 411 13.43 36.46 -2.65
N GLY A 412 14.26 37.51 -2.70
CA GLY A 412 14.69 38.17 -3.93
C GLY A 412 13.65 39.10 -4.56
N GLU A 413 12.56 39.46 -3.88
CA GLU A 413 11.58 40.45 -4.36
C GLU A 413 12.17 41.86 -4.55
N SER A 414 13.09 42.28 -3.69
CA SER A 414 13.67 43.62 -3.71
C SER A 414 14.78 43.83 -4.75
N ASP A 415 15.05 42.85 -5.61
CA ASP A 415 16.12 42.96 -6.61
C ASP A 415 15.72 43.85 -7.76
N ALA A 416 16.66 44.68 -8.23
CA ALA A 416 16.47 45.51 -9.42
C ALA A 416 16.12 44.67 -10.68
N ASP A 417 16.57 43.40 -10.71
CA ASP A 417 16.34 42.44 -11.79
C ASP A 417 15.41 41.28 -11.36
N ALA A 418 14.57 41.48 -10.33
CA ALA A 418 13.62 40.47 -9.87
C ALA A 418 12.66 40.08 -11.01
N GLY A 419 12.92 38.96 -11.67
CA GLY A 419 12.09 38.47 -12.76
C GLY A 419 10.64 38.25 -12.32
N ASP A 420 9.70 38.58 -13.20
CA ASP A 420 8.26 38.36 -12.98
C ASP A 420 7.94 36.88 -12.72
N ILE A 421 6.98 36.63 -11.82
CA ILE A 421 6.43 35.28 -11.62
C ILE A 421 5.73 34.85 -12.92
N MET A 422 6.22 33.75 -13.50
CA MET A 422 5.64 33.17 -14.71
C MET A 422 4.44 32.27 -14.34
N VAL A 423 3.37 32.36 -15.11
CA VAL A 423 2.20 31.49 -14.98
C VAL A 423 2.11 30.61 -16.23
N THR A 424 2.22 29.29 -16.06
CA THR A 424 2.27 28.32 -17.16
C THR A 424 1.23 27.20 -16.95
N PRO A 425 0.56 26.71 -18.01
CA PRO A 425 -0.30 25.53 -17.92
C PRO A 425 0.55 24.25 -17.90
N LEU A 426 0.13 23.26 -17.11
CA LEU A 426 0.81 21.97 -16.98
C LEU A 426 0.65 21.13 -18.25
N ARG A 427 1.60 20.24 -18.57
CA ARG A 427 1.57 19.37 -19.77
C ARG A 427 2.14 17.97 -19.50
N ALA A 428 1.74 16.97 -20.32
CA ALA A 428 2.23 15.59 -20.31
C ALA A 428 2.67 15.13 -21.71
N SER A 429 3.45 14.05 -21.80
CA SER A 429 3.94 13.48 -23.07
C SER A 429 4.00 11.96 -23.10
N THR A 430 3.73 11.34 -24.26
CA THR A 430 3.88 9.89 -24.48
C THR A 430 5.12 9.55 -25.32
N LYS A 431 5.80 8.42 -25.03
CA LYS A 431 7.04 8.03 -25.73
C LYS A 431 6.75 7.65 -27.19
N PRO A 432 7.35 8.32 -28.19
CA PRO A 432 7.23 7.91 -29.59
C PRO A 432 7.90 6.56 -29.86
N SER A 433 7.34 5.76 -30.78
CA SER A 433 8.04 4.58 -31.31
C SER A 433 9.14 4.99 -32.29
N HIS A 434 10.23 4.21 -32.40
CA HIS A 434 11.35 4.55 -33.30
C HIS A 434 10.97 4.63 -34.79
N ASP A 435 9.84 4.05 -35.18
CA ASP A 435 9.30 4.06 -36.54
C ASP A 435 8.15 5.06 -36.75
N TRP A 436 7.94 6.00 -35.81
CA TRP A 436 6.80 6.93 -35.81
C TRP A 436 6.66 7.71 -37.13
N ARG A 437 7.78 8.11 -37.74
CA ARG A 437 7.77 8.83 -39.02
C ARG A 437 7.17 8.01 -40.15
N ARG A 438 7.51 6.71 -40.21
CA ARG A 438 6.93 5.79 -41.20
C ARG A 438 5.43 5.69 -40.99
N LYS A 439 4.99 5.52 -39.73
CA LYS A 439 3.57 5.48 -39.37
C LYS A 439 2.84 6.76 -39.79
N VAL A 440 3.42 7.93 -39.54
CA VAL A 440 2.84 9.22 -39.92
C VAL A 440 2.78 9.41 -41.43
N VAL A 441 3.84 9.06 -42.18
CA VAL A 441 3.87 9.15 -43.65
C VAL A 441 2.86 8.19 -44.29
N THR A 442 2.75 6.96 -43.77
CA THR A 442 1.78 5.98 -44.28
C THR A 442 0.33 6.38 -43.98
N THR A 443 0.07 7.01 -42.83
CA THR A 443 -1.28 7.43 -42.41
C THR A 443 -1.70 8.79 -42.97
N SER A 444 -0.75 9.62 -43.41
CA SER A 444 -0.99 10.98 -43.93
C SER A 444 -0.76 11.09 -45.44
N ALA A 445 -0.96 10.00 -46.19
CA ALA A 445 -0.65 9.87 -47.61
C ALA A 445 -1.24 11.05 -48.43
N GLY A 446 -0.40 12.02 -48.77
CA GLY A 446 -0.77 13.26 -49.48
C GLY A 446 -0.22 14.57 -48.88
N ASP A 447 0.25 14.59 -47.63
CA ASP A 447 0.87 15.77 -47.01
C ASP A 447 2.41 15.60 -46.87
N PRO A 448 3.23 16.23 -47.76
CA PRO A 448 4.68 16.06 -47.78
C PRO A 448 5.39 16.62 -46.52
N GLY A 449 4.70 17.39 -45.67
CA GLY A 449 5.25 17.92 -44.43
C GLY A 449 5.21 16.94 -43.25
N LYS A 450 4.35 15.92 -43.30
CA LYS A 450 4.12 14.97 -42.19
C LYS A 450 5.19 13.87 -42.19
N GLY A 451 5.86 13.70 -41.05
CA GLY A 451 6.94 12.73 -40.86
C GLY A 451 8.22 13.03 -41.65
N SER A 452 8.34 14.23 -42.23
CA SER A 452 9.45 14.58 -43.12
C SER A 452 10.82 14.42 -42.45
N PRO A 453 11.77 13.67 -43.04
CA PRO A 453 13.10 13.48 -42.48
C PRO A 453 13.98 14.74 -42.55
N ARG A 454 13.45 15.82 -43.14
CA ARG A 454 14.09 17.14 -43.15
C ARG A 454 13.74 17.99 -41.92
N VAL A 455 12.85 17.50 -41.05
CA VAL A 455 12.50 18.16 -39.79
C VAL A 455 12.99 17.29 -38.63
N TRP A 456 14.07 17.71 -37.98
CA TRP A 456 14.73 17.00 -36.89
C TRP A 456 14.24 17.55 -35.56
N LEU A 457 14.04 16.71 -34.56
CA LEU A 457 13.51 17.13 -33.25
C LEU A 457 14.61 16.97 -32.19
N LEU A 458 14.74 17.93 -31.29
CA LEU A 458 15.45 17.74 -30.02
C LEU A 458 14.52 17.07 -29.01
N GLY A 459 15.08 16.43 -27.97
CA GLY A 459 14.29 15.79 -26.91
C GLY A 459 13.21 16.71 -26.36
N ASP A 460 13.55 17.96 -26.07
CA ASP A 460 12.64 18.94 -25.46
C ASP A 460 11.42 19.29 -26.34
N ALA A 461 11.47 19.02 -27.65
CA ALA A 461 10.33 19.19 -28.55
C ALA A 461 9.35 18.00 -28.53
N ILE A 462 9.70 16.89 -27.87
CA ILE A 462 8.90 15.66 -27.83
C ILE A 462 8.54 15.20 -26.42
N HIS A 463 8.94 15.92 -25.38
CA HIS A 463 8.49 15.62 -24.03
C HIS A 463 8.04 16.85 -23.24
N ALA A 464 7.12 16.63 -22.32
CA ALA A 464 6.64 17.68 -21.43
C ALA A 464 7.48 17.65 -20.16
N MET A 465 8.26 18.69 -19.91
CA MET A 465 8.87 18.90 -18.59
C MET A 465 8.00 19.80 -17.74
N GLN A 466 7.74 19.32 -16.54
CA GLN A 466 7.18 20.13 -15.48
C GLN A 466 8.29 21.05 -14.95
N PRO A 467 7.99 22.32 -14.64
CA PRO A 467 9.01 23.31 -14.34
C PRO A 467 9.87 22.95 -13.10
N ASN A 468 9.33 22.11 -12.22
CA ASN A 468 9.93 21.65 -10.96
C ASN A 468 11.13 20.70 -11.08
N ARG A 469 11.65 20.38 -12.29
CA ARG A 469 12.60 19.25 -12.46
C ARG A 469 13.87 19.51 -13.31
N GLY A 470 14.12 20.75 -13.75
CA GLY A 470 15.46 21.32 -14.03
C GLY A 470 16.44 20.68 -15.05
N GLN A 471 16.12 19.61 -15.79
CA GLN A 471 17.11 18.88 -16.62
C GLN A 471 17.03 19.11 -18.14
N GLY A 472 16.08 19.94 -18.62
CA GLY A 472 15.83 20.11 -20.06
C GLY A 472 16.95 20.71 -20.87
N GLY A 473 17.62 21.72 -20.32
CA GLY A 473 18.75 22.37 -20.98
C GLY A 473 19.94 21.42 -21.18
N ASN A 474 20.23 20.58 -20.18
CA ASN A 474 21.30 19.58 -20.26
C ASN A 474 21.02 18.54 -21.34
N GLN A 475 19.76 18.07 -21.41
CA GLN A 475 19.34 17.14 -22.46
C GLN A 475 19.43 17.77 -23.85
N ALA A 476 19.01 19.03 -24.00
CA ALA A 476 19.10 19.75 -25.27
C ALA A 476 20.55 19.94 -25.72
N MET A 477 21.48 20.28 -24.81
CA MET A 477 22.91 20.39 -25.12
C MET A 477 23.51 19.04 -25.53
N HIS A 478 23.15 17.96 -24.84
CA HIS A 478 23.59 16.61 -25.18
C HIS A 478 23.03 16.16 -26.54
N ASP A 479 21.78 16.47 -26.84
CA ASP A 479 21.18 16.16 -28.15
C ASP A 479 21.82 16.99 -29.27
N CYS A 480 22.18 18.25 -29.03
CA CYS A 480 22.97 19.05 -29.97
C CYS A 480 24.35 18.43 -30.27
N ALA A 481 25.06 17.95 -29.23
CA ALA A 481 26.36 17.30 -29.39
C ALA A 481 26.27 16.02 -30.24
N GLU A 482 25.24 15.21 -30.02
CA GLU A 482 24.99 13.96 -30.74
C GLU A 482 24.46 14.18 -32.17
N MET A 483 23.75 15.28 -32.40
CA MET A 483 23.22 15.67 -33.70
C MET A 483 24.28 16.30 -34.62
N LEU A 484 25.34 16.88 -34.05
CA LEU A 484 26.34 17.63 -34.81
C LEU A 484 27.12 16.77 -35.83
N PRO A 485 27.68 15.59 -35.49
CA PRO A 485 28.40 14.76 -36.46
C PRO A 485 27.60 14.40 -37.72
N PRO A 486 26.35 13.89 -37.66
CA PRO A 486 25.58 13.58 -38.86
C PRO A 486 25.16 14.83 -39.66
N LEU A 487 25.06 16.01 -39.04
CA LEU A 487 24.84 17.27 -39.76
C LEU A 487 26.09 17.75 -40.50
N LEU A 488 27.28 17.57 -39.91
CA LEU A 488 28.56 17.87 -40.57
C LEU A 488 28.79 16.97 -41.80
N ASP A 489 28.40 15.70 -41.72
CA ASP A 489 28.43 14.79 -42.89
C ASP A 489 27.53 15.29 -44.03
N LEU A 490 26.30 15.72 -43.70
CA LEU A 490 25.37 16.29 -44.69
C LEU A 490 25.89 17.59 -45.28
N HIS A 491 26.56 18.43 -44.48
CA HIS A 491 27.20 19.64 -44.94
C HIS A 491 28.36 19.33 -45.91
N ALA A 492 29.22 18.38 -45.57
CA ALA A 492 30.31 17.94 -46.44
C ALA A 492 29.79 17.41 -47.78
N LEU A 493 28.71 16.62 -47.78
CA LEU A 493 28.03 16.14 -48.99
C LEU A 493 27.46 17.29 -49.84
N ALA A 494 26.87 18.30 -49.21
CA ALA A 494 26.35 19.48 -49.90
C ALA A 494 27.48 20.30 -50.57
N GLN A 495 28.65 20.37 -49.92
CA GLN A 495 29.84 21.04 -50.48
C GLN A 495 30.42 20.27 -51.68
N THR A 496 30.35 18.93 -51.69
CA THR A 496 30.90 18.11 -52.80
C THR A 496 29.95 17.99 -53.99
N ASN A 497 28.63 17.97 -53.78
CA ASN A 497 27.65 17.69 -54.83
C ASN A 497 27.03 18.94 -55.49
N THR A 498 27.44 20.16 -55.09
CA THR A 498 26.90 21.45 -55.60
C THR A 498 25.37 21.57 -55.54
N SER A 499 24.71 20.76 -54.71
CA SER A 499 23.25 20.68 -54.58
C SER A 499 22.84 20.31 -53.15
N SER A 500 21.65 20.73 -52.74
CA SER A 500 21.11 20.42 -51.40
C SER A 500 21.04 18.90 -51.16
N PRO A 501 21.30 18.42 -49.94
CA PRO A 501 21.19 17.00 -49.61
C PRO A 501 19.81 16.47 -49.99
N THR A 502 19.74 15.29 -50.58
CA THR A 502 18.49 14.62 -50.94
C THR A 502 17.71 14.20 -49.69
N THR A 503 16.41 13.95 -49.85
CA THR A 503 15.54 13.53 -48.72
C THR A 503 15.96 12.16 -48.19
N SER A 504 16.53 11.30 -49.05
CA SER A 504 17.07 10.00 -48.68
C SER A 504 18.34 10.12 -47.82
N GLU A 505 19.25 11.02 -48.19
CA GLU A 505 20.48 11.29 -47.41
C GLU A 505 20.14 11.91 -46.05
N ALA A 506 19.19 12.86 -46.01
CA ALA A 506 18.70 13.43 -44.75
C ALA A 506 18.07 12.35 -43.84
N GLN A 507 17.34 11.39 -44.42
CA GLN A 507 16.73 10.28 -43.68
C GLN A 507 17.78 9.32 -43.11
N GLN A 508 18.85 9.01 -43.85
CA GLN A 508 19.93 8.16 -43.36
C GLN A 508 20.72 8.82 -42.22
N ALA A 509 21.00 10.12 -42.34
CA ALA A 509 21.64 10.90 -41.29
C ALA A 509 20.76 10.98 -40.02
N LEU A 510 19.46 11.22 -40.19
CA LEU A 510 18.49 11.28 -39.09
C LEU A 510 18.38 9.93 -38.34
N ALA A 511 18.45 8.81 -39.06
CA ALA A 511 18.37 7.47 -38.48
C ALA A 511 19.53 7.14 -37.51
N ARG A 512 20.68 7.83 -37.63
CA ARG A 512 21.80 7.71 -36.69
C ARG A 512 21.57 8.46 -35.37
N TYR A 513 20.70 9.48 -35.36
CA TYR A 513 20.49 10.38 -34.23
C TYR A 513 19.16 10.12 -33.49
N GLU A 514 18.04 10.03 -34.22
CA GLU A 514 16.68 10.07 -33.65
C GLU A 514 16.36 8.91 -32.67
N PRO A 515 16.79 7.66 -32.91
CA PRO A 515 16.54 6.57 -31.96
C PRO A 515 17.23 6.76 -30.61
N GLY A 516 18.47 7.28 -30.62
CA GLY A 516 19.22 7.60 -29.41
C GLY A 516 18.56 8.72 -28.62
N MET A 517 18.15 9.79 -29.32
CA MET A 517 17.43 10.93 -28.72
C MET A 517 16.11 10.49 -28.08
N ILE A 518 15.23 9.74 -28.77
CA ILE A 518 13.95 9.25 -28.23
C ILE A 518 14.16 8.41 -26.95
N THR A 519 15.22 7.59 -26.94
CA THR A 519 15.55 6.75 -25.79
C THR A 519 16.00 7.58 -24.60
N ARG A 520 16.93 8.53 -24.81
CA ARG A 520 17.44 9.41 -23.75
C ARG A 520 16.36 10.34 -23.19
N ALA A 521 15.59 10.99 -24.07
CA ALA A 521 14.51 11.91 -23.71
C ALA A 521 13.50 11.27 -22.75
N PHE A 522 13.10 10.02 -22.99
CA PHE A 522 12.13 9.32 -22.16
C PHE A 522 12.74 8.48 -21.04
N TYR A 523 14.03 8.14 -21.11
CA TYR A 523 14.76 7.58 -19.96
C TYR A 523 14.75 8.58 -18.81
N TRP A 524 15.01 9.86 -19.07
CA TRP A 524 14.97 10.89 -18.03
C TRP A 524 13.56 11.13 -17.49
N ILE A 525 12.52 11.02 -18.32
CA ILE A 525 11.13 11.04 -17.84
C ILE A 525 10.88 9.84 -16.92
N GLN A 526 11.31 8.64 -17.30
CA GLN A 526 11.10 7.45 -16.48
C GLN A 526 11.92 7.47 -15.17
N ALA A 527 13.20 7.85 -15.24
CA ALA A 527 14.10 7.95 -14.10
C ALA A 527 13.73 9.09 -13.14
N SER A 528 13.11 10.16 -13.65
CA SER A 528 12.56 11.25 -12.83
C SER A 528 11.09 11.04 -12.41
N GLY A 529 10.49 9.88 -12.68
CA GLY A 529 9.10 9.54 -12.31
C GLY A 529 8.00 10.26 -13.11
N GLY A 530 8.32 10.79 -14.29
CA GLY A 530 7.53 11.70 -15.12
C GLY A 530 6.39 11.12 -15.96
N SER A 531 5.76 10.01 -15.56
CA SER A 531 4.54 9.52 -16.23
C SER A 531 3.24 10.07 -15.63
N SER A 532 3.31 10.87 -14.57
CA SER A 532 2.11 11.45 -13.93
C SER A 532 2.37 12.81 -13.29
N VAL A 533 1.59 13.80 -13.69
CA VAL A 533 1.15 14.81 -12.71
C VAL A 533 0.12 14.08 -11.86
N PRO A 534 0.24 14.03 -10.52
CA PRO A 534 -0.81 13.43 -9.69
C PRO A 534 -2.11 14.19 -9.98
N ASP A 535 -3.17 13.51 -10.42
CA ASP A 535 -4.48 14.11 -10.70
C ASP A 535 -5.24 14.53 -9.42
N GLY A 536 -4.53 14.72 -8.31
CA GLY A 536 -5.11 14.82 -6.98
C GLY A 536 -5.75 13.51 -6.49
N SER A 537 -6.00 12.54 -7.36
CA SER A 537 -6.34 11.18 -6.96
C SER A 537 -5.03 10.46 -6.67
N TRP A 538 -4.60 10.61 -5.43
CA TRP A 538 -3.75 9.59 -4.88
C TRP A 538 -4.49 8.25 -5.00
N LYS A 539 -3.97 7.28 -5.75
CA LYS A 539 -4.28 5.88 -5.45
C LYS A 539 -3.47 5.50 -4.23
N ILE A 540 -3.94 5.99 -3.09
CA ILE A 540 -3.44 5.54 -1.81
C ILE A 540 -3.99 4.13 -1.63
N TRP A 541 -3.20 3.14 -2.01
CA TRP A 541 -3.52 1.75 -1.69
C TRP A 541 -3.50 1.52 -0.16
N MET A 542 -2.73 2.34 0.57
CA MET A 542 -2.68 2.37 2.04
C MET A 542 -2.27 3.78 2.53
N LEU A 543 -3.16 4.46 3.27
CA LEU A 543 -2.87 5.78 3.86
C LEU A 543 -2.43 5.55 5.30
N GLY A 544 -1.13 5.66 5.54
CA GLY A 544 -0.58 5.66 6.89
C GLY A 544 -0.42 7.10 7.37
N THR A 545 -1.16 7.47 8.41
CA THR A 545 -0.79 8.65 9.19
C THR A 545 0.09 8.19 10.34
N ILE A 546 1.21 8.89 10.56
CA ILE A 546 2.06 8.69 11.71
C ILE A 546 2.04 10.01 12.47
N LEU A 547 1.63 9.95 13.74
CA LEU A 547 1.73 11.10 14.65
C LEU A 547 3.22 11.46 14.78
N GLN A 548 3.66 12.54 14.13
CA GLN A 548 5.04 13.00 14.24
C GLN A 548 5.31 13.68 15.58
N GLN A 549 4.37 14.52 16.04
CA GLN A 549 4.54 15.31 17.25
C GLN A 549 3.20 15.79 17.78
N LEU A 550 3.06 15.84 19.11
CA LEU A 550 2.00 16.60 19.77
C LEU A 550 2.51 18.03 20.02
N LEU A 551 1.77 19.02 19.53
CA LEU A 551 2.12 20.43 19.72
C LEU A 551 2.07 20.80 21.21
N GLY A 552 3.12 21.47 21.70
CA GLY A 552 3.22 21.89 23.11
C GLY A 552 3.63 20.79 24.10
N VAL A 553 3.96 19.59 23.60
CA VAL A 553 4.48 18.46 24.40
C VAL A 553 5.84 18.06 23.84
N PRO A 554 6.79 17.54 24.65
CA PRO A 554 8.06 17.00 24.14
C PRO A 554 7.86 15.87 23.12
N SER A 555 8.88 15.56 22.33
CA SER A 555 8.76 14.49 21.32
C SER A 555 8.68 13.11 21.95
N PRO A 556 7.70 12.26 21.58
CA PRO A 556 7.66 10.88 22.04
C PRO A 556 8.79 10.02 21.47
N ASP A 557 9.44 10.46 20.39
CA ASP A 557 10.47 9.70 19.68
C ASP A 557 11.89 10.29 19.86
N GLU A 558 12.05 11.31 20.70
CA GLU A 558 13.35 11.86 21.10
C GLU A 558 13.52 11.85 22.62
N LEU A 559 14.59 11.23 23.11
CA LEU A 559 14.95 11.25 24.51
C LEU A 559 16.46 11.32 24.65
N SER A 560 16.97 12.29 25.41
CA SER A 560 18.41 12.37 25.71
C SER A 560 18.80 11.30 26.75
N PRO A 561 20.03 10.76 26.71
CA PRO A 561 20.53 9.88 27.75
C PRO A 561 20.38 10.52 29.13
N GLY A 562 19.77 9.79 30.06
CA GLY A 562 19.43 10.30 31.39
C GLY A 562 20.30 9.68 32.48
N THR A 563 20.27 10.26 33.68
CA THR A 563 20.86 9.63 34.86
C THR A 563 20.02 8.43 35.25
N TYR A 564 20.60 7.23 35.20
CA TYR A 564 19.99 6.03 35.75
C TYR A 564 20.04 6.11 37.28
N VAL A 565 18.87 5.98 37.91
CA VAL A 565 18.77 5.81 39.36
C VAL A 565 18.29 4.39 39.61
N ASP A 566 19.11 3.60 40.30
CA ASP A 566 18.73 2.25 40.72
C ASP A 566 17.69 2.37 41.84
N VAL A 567 16.41 2.21 41.48
CA VAL A 567 15.27 2.50 42.37
C VAL A 567 15.10 1.45 43.48
N GLN A 568 15.95 0.41 43.53
CA GLN A 568 15.95 -0.54 44.65
C GLN A 568 16.25 0.13 46.01
N ASN A 569 16.84 1.33 46.02
CA ASN A 569 17.26 2.03 47.24
C ASN A 569 16.74 3.48 47.39
N VAL A 570 15.75 3.91 46.61
CA VAL A 570 15.12 5.24 46.77
C VAL A 570 13.79 5.10 47.50
N ASP A 571 13.52 5.99 48.45
CA ASP A 571 12.31 6.00 49.28
C ASP A 571 11.03 5.91 48.41
N THR A 572 10.49 4.69 48.33
CA THR A 572 9.59 4.24 47.25
C THR A 572 8.16 4.77 47.39
N GLN A 573 7.84 5.44 48.50
CA GLN A 573 6.53 6.08 48.70
C GLN A 573 6.31 7.29 47.77
N ALA A 574 7.38 7.96 47.33
CA ALA A 574 7.28 9.13 46.43
C ALA A 574 7.15 8.76 44.93
N ALA A 575 7.42 7.50 44.54
CA ALA A 575 7.52 7.08 43.13
C ALA A 575 6.33 6.24 42.61
N GLY A 576 5.43 5.78 43.48
CA GLY A 576 4.31 4.90 43.13
C GLY A 576 2.98 5.60 42.83
N GLY A 577 2.92 6.92 42.99
CA GLY A 577 1.69 7.70 42.99
C GLY A 577 0.85 7.48 44.26
N SER A 578 0.26 8.56 44.76
CA SER A 578 -0.65 8.53 45.91
C SER A 578 -2.04 9.00 45.49
N ASP A 579 -3.02 8.91 46.38
CA ASP A 579 -4.36 9.45 46.11
C ASP A 579 -4.33 10.99 45.87
N GLN A 580 -3.33 11.68 46.44
CA GLN A 580 -3.12 13.12 46.23
C GLN A 580 -2.32 13.44 44.95
N ASP A 581 -1.47 12.52 44.48
CA ASP A 581 -0.67 12.69 43.26
C ASP A 581 -0.59 11.35 42.49
N PRO A 582 -1.61 11.01 41.68
CA PRO A 582 -1.68 9.72 40.99
C PRO A 582 -0.72 9.67 39.81
N LEU A 583 -0.19 8.47 39.51
CA LEU A 583 0.58 8.26 38.31
C LEU A 583 -0.27 8.49 37.04
N GLY A 584 0.37 9.01 36.00
CA GLY A 584 -0.24 9.12 34.68
C GLY A 584 -0.51 7.74 34.08
N CYS A 585 0.42 6.79 34.26
CA CYS A 585 0.29 5.45 33.71
C CYS A 585 1.05 4.38 34.52
N VAL A 586 0.45 3.19 34.66
CA VAL A 586 1.15 1.97 35.12
C VAL A 586 1.24 0.99 33.96
N VAL A 587 2.46 0.57 33.63
CA VAL A 587 2.73 -0.42 32.57
C VAL A 587 3.04 -1.76 33.21
N VAL A 588 2.34 -2.82 32.83
CA VAL A 588 2.53 -4.17 33.37
C VAL A 588 3.28 -5.02 32.36
N GLY A 589 4.52 -5.38 32.70
CA GLY A 589 5.46 -6.15 31.87
C GLY A 589 6.58 -5.27 31.29
N ALA A 590 7.84 -5.64 31.52
CA ALA A 590 9.05 -5.01 30.99
C ALA A 590 9.65 -5.80 29.80
N GLY A 591 8.77 -6.40 28.98
CA GLY A 591 9.14 -6.89 27.65
C GLY A 591 9.27 -5.76 26.62
N GLN A 592 9.58 -6.11 25.37
CA GLN A 592 9.76 -5.14 24.26
C GLN A 592 8.63 -4.10 24.15
N ALA A 593 7.37 -4.52 24.27
CA ALA A 593 6.21 -3.64 24.19
C ALA A 593 6.12 -2.68 25.39
N GLY A 594 6.31 -3.20 26.60
CA GLY A 594 6.27 -2.40 27.82
C GLY A 594 7.42 -1.40 27.90
N LEU A 595 8.65 -1.82 27.56
CA LEU A 595 9.82 -0.93 27.51
C LEU A 595 9.66 0.16 26.45
N SER A 596 9.13 -0.19 25.26
CA SER A 596 8.86 0.80 24.20
C SER A 596 7.83 1.84 24.66
N THR A 597 6.75 1.39 25.30
CA THR A 597 5.73 2.29 25.87
C THR A 597 6.32 3.18 26.95
N ALA A 598 7.09 2.61 27.88
CA ALA A 598 7.74 3.34 28.97
C ALA A 598 8.72 4.41 28.47
N GLY A 599 9.50 4.11 27.43
CA GLY A 599 10.36 5.08 26.78
C GLY A 599 9.58 6.30 26.29
N ARG A 600 8.51 6.07 25.55
CA ARG A 600 7.68 7.16 25.00
C ARG A 600 6.95 7.95 26.08
N LEU A 601 6.44 7.28 27.13
CA LEU A 601 5.86 7.96 28.30
C LEU A 601 6.89 8.88 28.98
N LYS A 602 8.15 8.42 29.10
CA LYS A 602 9.24 9.22 29.64
C LYS A 602 9.55 10.42 28.76
N ALA A 603 9.65 10.20 27.45
CA ALA A 603 9.93 11.26 26.49
C ALA A 603 8.85 12.35 26.54
N LEU A 604 7.58 11.98 26.68
CA LEU A 604 6.45 12.88 26.87
C LEU A 604 6.40 13.58 28.25
N GLY A 605 7.27 13.23 29.20
CA GLY A 605 7.29 13.79 30.55
C GLY A 605 6.13 13.34 31.45
N LEU A 606 5.48 12.22 31.13
CA LEU A 606 4.39 11.67 31.94
C LEU A 606 4.94 10.91 33.15
N SER A 607 4.24 10.96 34.29
CA SER A 607 4.58 10.12 35.45
C SER A 607 4.15 8.67 35.18
N TYR A 608 5.10 7.73 35.31
CA TYR A 608 4.83 6.32 35.06
C TYR A 608 5.72 5.39 35.90
N VAL A 609 5.29 4.13 35.98
CA VAL A 609 6.10 3.01 36.49
C VAL A 609 5.85 1.77 35.63
N VAL A 610 6.90 0.98 35.39
CA VAL A 610 6.79 -0.35 34.78
C VAL A 610 6.91 -1.41 35.88
N LEU A 611 5.96 -2.33 35.97
CA LEU A 611 6.01 -3.47 36.89
C LEU A 611 6.43 -4.73 36.12
N ASP A 612 7.47 -5.43 36.55
CA ASP A 612 7.81 -6.75 36.03
C ASP A 612 8.04 -7.74 37.17
N LYS A 613 7.45 -8.94 37.04
CA LYS A 613 7.59 -10.00 38.04
C LYS A 613 9.00 -10.59 38.10
N HIS A 614 9.79 -10.47 37.03
CA HIS A 614 11.14 -11.02 37.00
C HIS A 614 12.13 -10.13 37.77
N PRO A 615 13.23 -10.70 38.30
CA PRO A 615 14.24 -9.95 39.03
C PRO A 615 15.02 -8.95 38.16
N ASN A 616 15.19 -9.23 36.86
CA ASN A 616 15.91 -8.34 35.95
C ASN A 616 15.16 -8.12 34.64
N VAL A 617 15.32 -6.92 34.09
CA VAL A 617 14.88 -6.61 32.72
C VAL A 617 15.51 -7.58 31.73
N GLY A 618 14.70 -8.11 30.81
CA GLY A 618 15.13 -9.07 29.80
C GLY A 618 15.08 -10.54 30.24
N ASP A 619 14.82 -10.84 31.52
CA ASP A 619 14.70 -12.22 32.01
C ASP A 619 13.56 -13.00 31.34
N SER A 620 12.53 -12.31 30.84
CA SER A 620 11.47 -12.88 30.00
C SER A 620 11.97 -13.58 28.73
N TRP A 621 13.17 -13.21 28.27
CA TRP A 621 13.90 -13.91 27.21
C TRP A 621 15.02 -14.78 27.78
N LYS A 622 15.85 -14.23 28.68
CA LYS A 622 17.06 -14.89 29.21
C LYS A 622 16.79 -16.25 29.86
N LEU A 623 15.63 -16.40 30.49
CA LEU A 623 15.21 -17.62 31.19
C LEU A 623 14.62 -18.69 30.26
N ARG A 624 14.47 -18.42 28.96
CA ARG A 624 14.09 -19.44 27.96
C ARG A 624 15.25 -20.40 27.70
N TYR A 625 14.99 -21.44 26.90
CA TYR A 625 15.99 -22.44 26.52
C TYR A 625 17.19 -21.84 25.78
N ASP A 626 18.35 -22.49 25.85
CA ASP A 626 19.65 -21.95 25.46
C ASP A 626 19.74 -21.61 23.96
N SER A 627 19.09 -22.42 23.13
CA SER A 627 19.02 -22.22 21.68
C SER A 627 18.01 -21.15 21.23
N ALA A 628 17.32 -20.48 22.16
CA ALA A 628 16.31 -19.47 21.83
C ALA A 628 16.91 -18.28 21.06
N ARG A 629 16.28 -17.95 19.94
CA ARG A 629 16.62 -16.86 19.03
C ARG A 629 15.32 -16.16 18.58
N LEU A 630 15.41 -14.90 18.15
CA LEU A 630 14.33 -14.29 17.40
C LEU A 630 14.25 -14.87 15.99
N HIS A 631 13.03 -15.11 15.54
CA HIS A 631 12.73 -15.47 14.14
C HIS A 631 12.55 -14.23 13.25
N THR A 632 12.56 -13.03 13.84
CA THR A 632 12.61 -11.75 13.14
C THR A 632 14.03 -11.21 13.12
N THR A 633 14.39 -10.48 12.05
CA THR A 633 15.72 -9.89 11.94
C THR A 633 15.93 -8.80 13.00
N ARG A 634 17.18 -8.55 13.37
CA ARG A 634 17.62 -7.53 14.34
C ARG A 634 16.97 -6.17 14.12
N GLN A 635 16.70 -5.82 12.86
CA GLN A 635 16.09 -4.54 12.47
C GLN A 635 14.72 -4.32 13.14
N TRP A 636 13.97 -5.39 13.41
CA TRP A 636 12.66 -5.34 14.06
C TRP A 636 12.71 -5.34 15.59
N ALA A 637 13.87 -5.62 16.18
CA ALA A 637 14.00 -5.80 17.61
C ALA A 637 14.34 -4.51 18.38
N HIS A 638 14.74 -3.45 17.69
CA HIS A 638 15.18 -2.21 18.36
C HIS A 638 14.04 -1.55 19.15
N LEU A 639 14.38 -1.12 20.36
CA LEU A 639 13.55 -0.22 21.16
C LEU A 639 13.62 1.22 20.60
N PRO A 640 12.71 2.12 20.99
CA PRO A 640 12.70 3.50 20.53
C PRO A 640 14.01 4.27 20.78
N PHE A 641 14.13 5.41 20.10
CA PHE A 641 15.26 6.37 20.14
C PHE A 641 16.48 5.94 19.34
N ASP A 642 17.28 5.02 19.89
CA ASP A 642 18.55 4.60 19.31
C ASP A 642 18.54 3.10 18.99
N ARG A 643 19.45 2.70 18.09
CA ARG A 643 19.69 1.28 17.79
C ARG A 643 20.16 0.55 19.05
N THR A 644 19.25 -0.21 19.65
CA THR A 644 19.51 -1.05 20.85
C THR A 644 20.61 -2.08 20.62
N PHE A 645 20.74 -2.58 19.39
CA PHE A 645 21.66 -3.66 19.03
C PHE A 645 22.66 -3.15 17.98
N PRO A 646 23.97 -3.17 18.25
CA PRO A 646 24.97 -2.71 17.30
C PRO A 646 25.04 -3.63 16.05
N SER A 647 25.66 -3.13 14.99
CA SER A 647 25.87 -3.87 13.74
C SER A 647 26.68 -5.17 13.91
N SER A 648 27.46 -5.27 14.99
CA SER A 648 28.24 -6.46 15.38
C SER A 648 27.41 -7.62 15.92
N CYS A 649 26.17 -7.39 16.37
CA CYS A 649 25.27 -8.50 16.73
C CYS A 649 24.90 -9.29 15.46
N GLN A 650 24.62 -10.57 15.61
CA GLN A 650 24.08 -11.39 14.51
C GLN A 650 22.71 -10.89 14.04
N GLU A 651 22.28 -11.35 12.87
CA GLU A 651 20.99 -10.98 12.28
C GLU A 651 19.79 -11.48 13.08
N PHE A 652 19.84 -12.71 13.60
CA PHE A 652 18.79 -13.30 14.45
C PHE A 652 19.24 -13.33 15.91
N LEU A 653 18.78 -12.36 16.70
CA LEU A 653 19.28 -12.12 18.06
C LEU A 653 19.04 -13.30 19.00
N THR A 654 20.03 -13.62 19.85
CA THR A 654 19.89 -14.57 20.97
C THR A 654 19.02 -14.02 22.10
N LYS A 655 18.58 -14.92 22.99
CA LYS A 655 18.01 -14.53 24.28
C LYS A 655 18.95 -13.61 25.11
N ASP A 656 20.26 -13.83 25.02
CA ASP A 656 21.25 -13.09 25.80
C ASP A 656 21.57 -11.71 25.19
N ASP A 657 21.58 -11.62 23.85
CA ASP A 657 21.65 -10.37 23.10
C ASP A 657 20.49 -9.45 23.51
N LEU A 658 19.26 -10.00 23.49
CA LEU A 658 18.04 -9.28 23.90
C LEU A 658 18.12 -8.78 25.34
N ALA A 659 18.49 -9.66 26.28
CA ALA A 659 18.58 -9.30 27.69
C ALA A 659 19.61 -8.17 27.91
N THR A 660 20.79 -8.31 27.30
CA THR A 660 21.87 -7.32 27.40
C THR A 660 21.46 -5.98 26.78
N GLY A 661 20.87 -6.01 25.58
CA GLY A 661 20.43 -4.81 24.88
C GLY A 661 19.34 -4.05 25.62
N HIS A 662 18.33 -4.76 26.15
CA HIS A 662 17.26 -4.14 26.95
C HIS A 662 17.80 -3.52 28.25
N GLN A 663 18.68 -4.21 28.98
CA GLN A 663 19.29 -3.69 30.20
C GLN A 663 20.13 -2.43 29.92
N ALA A 664 20.96 -2.47 28.87
CA ALA A 664 21.76 -1.32 28.46
C ALA A 664 20.88 -0.13 28.07
N TRP A 665 19.78 -0.37 27.36
CA TRP A 665 18.83 0.67 26.97
C TRP A 665 18.07 1.27 28.16
N VAL A 666 17.57 0.44 29.08
CA VAL A 666 16.92 0.89 30.33
C VAL A 666 17.88 1.75 31.15
N LYS A 667 19.14 1.34 31.26
CA LYS A 667 20.18 2.11 31.95
C LYS A 667 20.45 3.44 31.24
N LYS A 668 20.67 3.42 29.92
CA LYS A 668 20.99 4.63 29.15
C LYS A 668 19.91 5.71 29.24
N PHE A 669 18.64 5.31 29.20
CA PHE A 669 17.51 6.24 29.21
C PHE A 669 16.88 6.42 30.59
N GLY A 670 17.37 5.74 31.63
CA GLY A 670 16.88 5.89 33.01
C GLY A 670 15.42 5.48 33.20
N ILE A 671 14.99 4.37 32.58
CA ILE A 671 13.57 3.96 32.61
C ILE A 671 13.19 3.43 34.00
N ASN A 672 12.08 3.91 34.56
CA ASN A 672 11.58 3.49 35.88
C ASN A 672 10.92 2.10 35.80
N VAL A 673 11.65 1.07 36.22
CA VAL A 673 11.17 -0.32 36.26
C VAL A 673 11.26 -0.85 37.69
N TRP A 674 10.14 -1.33 38.22
CA TRP A 674 10.08 -2.13 39.44
C TRP A 674 10.18 -3.59 39.06
N ASN A 675 11.38 -4.15 39.27
CA ASN A 675 11.61 -5.58 39.14
C ASN A 675 11.06 -6.32 40.36
N SER A 676 10.79 -7.62 40.21
CA SER A 676 10.15 -8.45 41.25
C SER A 676 8.83 -7.85 41.76
N ALA A 677 8.11 -7.13 40.89
CA ALA A 677 6.82 -6.51 41.17
C ALA A 677 5.74 -7.10 40.26
N GLU A 678 4.84 -7.88 40.85
CA GLU A 678 3.71 -8.50 40.17
C GLU A 678 2.42 -7.74 40.45
N LEU A 679 1.67 -7.36 39.41
CA LEU A 679 0.31 -6.84 39.60
C LEU A 679 -0.61 -7.99 40.03
N VAL A 680 -1.26 -7.85 41.18
CA VAL A 680 -2.12 -8.90 41.75
C VAL A 680 -3.60 -8.61 41.51
N SER A 681 -4.00 -7.35 41.62
CA SER A 681 -5.39 -6.93 41.40
C SER A 681 -5.48 -5.44 41.12
N GLY A 682 -6.63 -5.01 40.59
CA GLY A 682 -6.97 -3.61 40.45
C GLY A 682 -8.48 -3.37 40.50
N SER A 683 -8.86 -2.16 40.89
CA SER A 683 -10.25 -1.71 40.90
C SER A 683 -10.39 -0.30 40.34
N TRP A 684 -11.49 -0.06 39.65
CA TRP A 684 -11.84 1.26 39.15
C TRP A 684 -12.70 2.01 40.16
N ASP A 685 -12.25 3.20 40.58
CA ASP A 685 -13.07 4.13 41.35
C ASP A 685 -13.73 5.14 40.41
N SER A 686 -15.05 4.99 40.23
CA SER A 686 -15.86 5.86 39.38
C SER A 686 -15.96 7.30 39.90
N LYS A 687 -15.75 7.54 41.20
CA LYS A 687 -15.82 8.90 41.77
C LYS A 687 -14.57 9.71 41.43
N SER A 688 -13.39 9.14 41.65
CA SER A 688 -12.12 9.81 41.37
C SER A 688 -11.67 9.65 39.92
N LYS A 689 -12.30 8.75 39.15
CA LYS A 689 -11.92 8.33 37.80
C LYS A 689 -10.48 7.82 37.75
N ARG A 690 -10.14 6.93 38.67
CA ARG A 690 -8.79 6.39 38.84
C ARG A 690 -8.83 4.89 39.10
N TRP A 691 -7.73 4.25 38.76
CA TRP A 691 -7.43 2.88 39.11
C TRP A 691 -6.68 2.81 40.42
N ILE A 692 -7.13 1.93 41.31
CA ILE A 692 -6.43 1.55 42.54
C ILE A 692 -5.91 0.14 42.31
N LEU A 693 -4.59 0.02 42.21
CA LEU A 693 -3.89 -1.23 41.92
C LEU A 693 -3.18 -1.76 43.15
N VAL A 694 -3.00 -3.08 43.21
CA VAL A 694 -2.19 -3.76 44.23
C VAL A 694 -1.08 -4.54 43.54
N ALA A 695 0.16 -4.14 43.78
CA ALA A 695 1.36 -4.80 43.29
C ALA A 695 2.10 -5.50 44.43
N ARG A 696 2.43 -6.77 44.24
CA ARG A 696 3.27 -7.56 45.16
C ARG A 696 4.74 -7.35 44.80
N CYS A 697 5.50 -6.75 45.70
CA CYS A 697 6.93 -6.51 45.58
C CYS A 697 7.67 -7.37 46.61
N GLY A 698 8.14 -8.55 46.18
CA GLY A 698 8.69 -9.55 47.12
C GLY A 698 7.61 -10.09 48.07
N MET A 699 7.79 -9.89 49.38
CA MET A 699 6.80 -10.30 50.41
C MET A 699 5.80 -9.19 50.77
N GLU A 700 5.97 -7.97 50.24
CA GLU A 700 5.11 -6.83 50.55
C GLU A 700 4.09 -6.61 49.43
N GLU A 701 2.89 -6.17 49.79
CA GLU A 701 1.92 -5.64 48.83
C GLU A 701 1.86 -4.12 48.94
N ARG A 702 1.83 -3.45 47.78
CA ARG A 702 1.85 -1.99 47.66
C ARG A 702 0.69 -1.53 46.81
N SER A 703 -0.02 -0.51 47.28
CA SER A 703 -1.09 0.11 46.50
C SER A 703 -0.56 1.23 45.62
N LEU A 704 -1.04 1.29 44.37
CA LEU A 704 -0.68 2.32 43.39
C LEU A 704 -1.97 2.96 42.88
N VAL A 705 -1.98 4.29 42.77
CA VAL A 705 -3.10 5.03 42.18
C VAL A 705 -2.68 5.58 40.82
N THR A 706 -3.42 5.25 39.76
CA THR A 706 -3.09 5.66 38.39
C THR A 706 -4.33 6.06 37.59
N ARG A 707 -4.14 6.88 36.56
CA ARG A 707 -5.22 7.22 35.60
C ARG A 707 -5.39 6.16 34.52
N SER A 708 -4.28 5.55 34.09
CA SER A 708 -4.25 4.61 32.97
C SER A 708 -3.42 3.38 33.30
N ILE A 709 -3.75 2.27 32.66
CA ILE A 709 -3.04 0.99 32.75
C ILE A 709 -2.72 0.50 31.34
N VAL A 710 -1.50 0.03 31.13
CA VAL A 710 -1.11 -0.67 29.89
C VAL A 710 -0.70 -2.10 30.26
N LEU A 711 -1.42 -3.09 29.72
CA LEU A 711 -1.06 -4.50 29.87
C LEU A 711 -0.13 -4.91 28.72
N ALA A 712 1.15 -5.11 29.04
CA ALA A 712 2.22 -5.53 28.13
C ALA A 712 2.77 -6.91 28.52
N THR A 713 1.88 -7.85 28.84
CA THR A 713 2.18 -9.18 29.40
C THR A 713 2.61 -10.23 28.36
N GLY A 714 2.48 -9.92 27.07
CA GLY A 714 2.90 -10.76 25.95
C GLY A 714 1.75 -11.57 25.31
N PRO A 715 1.85 -11.94 24.02
CA PRO A 715 0.72 -12.48 23.25
C PRO A 715 0.40 -13.96 23.50
N GLY A 716 1.32 -14.72 24.10
CA GLY A 716 1.12 -16.13 24.43
C GLY A 716 1.00 -16.28 25.94
N GLY A 717 -0.23 -16.33 26.45
CA GLY A 717 -0.54 -16.36 27.88
C GLY A 717 0.40 -17.26 28.70
N THR A 718 0.62 -16.95 29.97
CA THR A 718 1.65 -17.63 30.78
C THR A 718 1.29 -19.05 31.21
N VAL A 719 0.09 -19.53 30.86
CA VAL A 719 -0.41 -20.86 31.26
C VAL A 719 -0.07 -21.88 30.16
N PRO A 720 0.85 -22.84 30.44
CA PRO A 720 1.21 -23.86 29.46
C PRO A 720 0.00 -24.74 29.13
N SER A 721 -0.19 -25.06 27.85
CA SER A 721 -1.30 -25.89 27.41
C SER A 721 -0.85 -27.34 27.27
N MET A 722 -0.96 -28.14 28.34
CA MET A 722 -0.73 -29.58 28.31
C MET A 722 -2.04 -30.33 28.00
N PRO A 723 -2.10 -31.20 26.97
CA PRO A 723 -3.25 -32.06 26.76
C PRO A 723 -3.35 -33.12 27.87
N SER A 724 -4.57 -33.44 28.29
CA SER A 724 -4.80 -34.58 29.21
C SER A 724 -4.62 -35.88 28.45
N VAL A 725 -3.64 -36.68 28.85
CA VAL A 725 -3.32 -38.00 28.27
C VAL A 725 -3.48 -39.04 29.35
N ALA A 726 -4.16 -40.15 29.05
CA ALA A 726 -4.40 -41.21 30.03
C ALA A 726 -3.10 -41.90 30.48
N ASP A 727 -3.13 -42.47 31.69
CA ASP A 727 -2.08 -43.32 32.24
C ASP A 727 -0.70 -42.64 32.40
N GLN A 728 -0.66 -41.32 32.63
CA GLN A 728 0.58 -40.56 32.79
C GLN A 728 1.55 -41.14 33.83
N ASP A 729 1.03 -41.69 34.93
CA ASP A 729 1.83 -42.30 35.99
C ASP A 729 2.59 -43.57 35.56
N SER A 730 2.20 -44.18 34.43
CA SER A 730 2.88 -45.35 33.87
C SER A 730 4.17 -45.01 33.13
N TYR A 731 4.40 -43.74 32.77
CA TYR A 731 5.60 -43.33 32.04
C TYR A 731 6.77 -43.08 32.97
N HIS A 732 7.89 -43.77 32.72
CA HIS A 732 9.09 -43.68 33.56
C HIS A 732 10.20 -42.79 32.97
N GLY A 733 9.98 -42.16 31.82
CA GLY A 733 10.91 -41.23 31.19
C GLY A 733 10.73 -39.77 31.64
N GLU A 734 11.53 -38.86 31.09
CA GLU A 734 11.39 -37.43 31.37
C GLU A 734 10.22 -36.83 30.59
N ASN A 735 9.33 -36.12 31.29
CA ASN A 735 8.12 -35.53 30.74
C ASN A 735 8.01 -34.07 31.14
N LEU A 736 8.08 -33.16 30.17
CA LEU A 736 8.06 -31.72 30.43
C LEU A 736 7.35 -30.93 29.34
N HIS A 737 6.87 -29.74 29.70
CA HIS A 737 6.42 -28.75 28.73
C HIS A 737 7.61 -27.92 28.25
N SER A 738 7.54 -27.35 27.04
CA SER A 738 8.60 -26.51 26.47
C SER A 738 8.99 -25.27 27.30
N VAL A 739 8.17 -24.87 28.28
CA VAL A 739 8.48 -23.78 29.22
C VAL A 739 9.56 -24.17 30.24
N ASP A 740 9.65 -25.46 30.56
CA ASP A 740 10.63 -26.04 31.49
C ASP A 740 11.87 -26.58 30.76
N PHE A 741 11.87 -26.56 29.42
CA PHE A 741 13.01 -26.97 28.61
C PHE A 741 14.15 -25.95 28.71
N LYS A 742 15.39 -26.43 28.88
CA LYS A 742 16.60 -25.60 28.95
C LYS A 742 17.58 -25.90 27.83
N SER A 743 17.98 -27.16 27.70
CA SER A 743 18.81 -27.64 26.59
C SER A 743 18.65 -29.16 26.46
N ALA A 744 18.99 -29.69 25.30
CA ALA A 744 18.96 -31.13 25.04
C ALA A 744 20.28 -31.86 25.36
N GLU A 745 21.33 -31.15 25.78
CA GLU A 745 22.65 -31.72 26.15
C GLU A 745 22.55 -32.92 27.14
N PRO A 746 21.73 -32.86 28.21
CA PRO A 746 21.58 -34.00 29.13
C PRO A 746 21.01 -35.26 28.48
N TRP A 747 20.45 -35.17 27.27
CA TRP A 747 19.75 -36.25 26.58
C TRP A 747 20.52 -36.82 25.39
N LYS A 748 21.81 -36.49 25.28
CA LYS A 748 22.71 -37.10 24.29
C LYS A 748 22.60 -38.62 24.29
N GLY A 749 22.40 -39.20 23.10
CA GLY A 749 22.19 -40.64 22.93
C GLY A 749 20.81 -41.19 23.29
N ARG A 750 19.88 -40.36 23.82
CA ARG A 750 18.52 -40.80 24.18
C ARG A 750 17.52 -40.66 23.03
N ARG A 751 16.39 -41.36 23.15
CA ARG A 751 15.26 -41.27 22.21
C ARG A 751 14.27 -40.23 22.70
N CYS A 752 14.03 -39.20 21.89
CA CYS A 752 13.24 -38.02 22.26
C CYS A 752 12.01 -37.85 21.34
N ILE A 753 10.88 -37.47 21.94
CA ILE A 753 9.66 -37.09 21.24
C ILE A 753 9.34 -35.62 21.52
N VAL A 754 9.00 -34.85 20.48
CA VAL A 754 8.46 -33.49 20.59
C VAL A 754 7.02 -33.47 20.07
N VAL A 755 6.06 -33.09 20.91
CA VAL A 755 4.65 -33.04 20.55
C VAL A 755 4.24 -31.62 20.17
N GLY A 756 3.97 -31.39 18.88
CA GLY A 756 3.71 -30.06 18.30
C GLY A 756 4.62 -29.78 17.11
N THR A 757 4.20 -28.85 16.22
CA THR A 757 4.91 -28.57 14.95
C THR A 757 4.87 -27.07 14.57
N ALA A 758 4.94 -26.18 15.56
CA ALA A 758 5.11 -24.73 15.36
C ALA A 758 6.56 -24.31 15.72
N ASN A 759 6.85 -23.00 15.78
CA ASN A 759 8.20 -22.47 16.02
C ASN A 759 8.96 -23.15 17.18
N THR A 760 8.38 -23.17 18.39
CA THR A 760 9.02 -23.79 19.57
C THR A 760 9.39 -25.26 19.36
N ALA A 761 8.52 -26.02 18.69
CA ALA A 761 8.78 -27.45 18.45
C ALA A 761 9.98 -27.66 17.52
N HIS A 762 10.17 -26.78 16.54
CA HIS A 762 11.31 -26.84 15.62
C HIS A 762 12.61 -26.42 16.31
N ASP A 763 12.57 -25.39 17.16
CA ASP A 763 13.74 -24.96 17.94
C ASP A 763 14.23 -26.09 18.89
N VAL A 764 13.30 -26.73 19.61
CA VAL A 764 13.60 -27.86 20.51
C VAL A 764 14.09 -29.08 19.73
N ALA A 765 13.43 -29.44 18.63
CA ALA A 765 13.83 -30.59 17.83
C ALA A 765 15.22 -30.41 17.20
N ARG A 766 15.55 -29.19 16.76
CA ARG A 766 16.90 -28.85 16.27
C ARG A 766 17.94 -29.03 17.39
N ASP A 767 17.69 -28.47 18.57
CA ASP A 767 18.59 -28.57 19.72
C ASP A 767 18.86 -30.04 20.10
N MET A 768 17.82 -30.88 20.10
CA MET A 768 17.96 -32.32 20.36
C MET A 768 18.83 -33.06 19.33
N VAL A 769 18.71 -32.69 18.05
CA VAL A 769 19.56 -33.26 16.99
C VAL A 769 21.01 -32.80 17.16
N GLU A 770 21.23 -31.51 17.40
CA GLU A 770 22.55 -30.91 17.58
C GLU A 770 23.29 -31.46 18.82
N ALA A 771 22.57 -31.69 19.92
CA ALA A 771 23.09 -32.33 21.13
C ALA A 771 23.44 -33.83 20.94
N GLY A 772 22.99 -34.45 19.84
CA GLY A 772 23.29 -35.85 19.52
C GLY A 772 22.36 -36.87 20.18
N CYS A 773 21.07 -36.56 20.32
CA CYS A 773 20.06 -37.57 20.69
C CYS A 773 20.06 -38.73 19.66
N SER A 774 19.85 -39.98 20.10
CA SER A 774 19.89 -41.15 19.20
C SER A 774 18.72 -41.22 18.23
N SER A 775 17.58 -40.63 18.60
CA SER A 775 16.48 -40.36 17.67
C SER A 775 15.62 -39.21 18.18
N VAL A 776 15.20 -38.31 17.28
CA VAL A 776 14.25 -37.23 17.57
C VAL A 776 13.01 -37.41 16.68
N THR A 777 11.83 -37.48 17.28
CA THR A 777 10.55 -37.64 16.56
C THR A 777 9.59 -36.50 16.87
N MET A 778 9.08 -35.82 15.85
CA MET A 778 8.02 -34.81 16.01
C MET A 778 6.64 -35.42 15.76
N ILE A 779 5.66 -35.09 16.61
CA ILE A 779 4.26 -35.53 16.47
C ILE A 779 3.43 -34.39 15.88
N GLN A 780 2.94 -34.59 14.66
CA GLN A 780 2.15 -33.61 13.91
C GLN A 780 0.66 -33.97 13.93
N ARG A 781 -0.13 -33.18 14.67
CA ARG A 781 -1.61 -33.34 14.70
C ARG A 781 -2.29 -32.75 13.47
N SER A 782 -1.83 -31.58 13.02
CA SER A 782 -2.44 -30.81 11.94
C SER A 782 -1.38 -30.22 11.02
N ARG A 783 -1.73 -29.93 9.77
CA ARG A 783 -0.81 -29.29 8.80
C ARG A 783 -0.22 -28.00 9.37
N THR A 784 1.06 -27.79 9.08
CA THR A 784 1.84 -26.59 9.44
C THR A 784 2.12 -25.77 8.18
N TYR A 785 1.90 -24.46 8.26
CA TYR A 785 2.31 -23.50 7.22
C TYR A 785 3.79 -23.15 7.38
N VAL A 786 4.63 -23.41 6.37
CA VAL A 786 6.09 -23.19 6.45
C VAL A 786 6.49 -22.09 5.49
N MET A 787 7.21 -21.06 5.96
CA MET A 787 7.62 -19.93 5.11
C MET A 787 9.13 -19.58 5.19
N PRO A 788 9.73 -19.06 4.11
CA PRO A 788 11.10 -18.53 4.12
C PRO A 788 11.21 -17.23 4.92
N ALA A 789 12.36 -17.00 5.59
CA ALA A 789 12.55 -15.87 6.50
C ALA A 789 12.70 -14.49 5.80
N ASP A 790 12.96 -14.45 4.50
CA ASP A 790 13.38 -13.24 3.77
C ASP A 790 12.22 -12.30 3.34
N SER A 791 10.99 -12.54 3.79
CA SER A 791 9.78 -11.92 3.20
C SER A 791 8.85 -11.29 4.26
N TRP A 792 8.97 -9.99 4.54
CA TRP A 792 8.05 -9.26 5.45
C TRP A 792 7.74 -7.79 5.02
N ALA A 793 6.49 -7.33 5.21
CA ALA A 793 5.97 -5.99 4.84
C ALA A 793 4.93 -5.45 5.88
N PRO A 794 4.06 -4.41 5.65
CA PRO A 794 3.01 -3.87 6.60
C PRO A 794 1.51 -4.32 6.43
N ILE A 795 0.76 -4.44 7.55
CA ILE A 795 -0.31 -5.43 7.84
C ILE A 795 -1.58 -5.51 6.94
N PRO A 796 -2.29 -4.43 6.57
CA PRO A 796 -3.55 -4.58 5.82
C PRO A 796 -3.35 -5.01 4.36
N ALA A 797 -2.33 -4.45 3.70
CA ALA A 797 -1.94 -4.90 2.37
C ALA A 797 -1.02 -6.15 2.42
N ILE A 798 -0.34 -6.44 3.54
CA ILE A 798 0.38 -7.71 3.77
C ILE A 798 -0.54 -8.87 3.49
N ARG A 799 -1.80 -8.90 3.94
CA ARG A 799 -2.57 -10.15 3.87
C ARG A 799 -2.60 -10.70 2.45
N LEU A 800 -2.91 -9.83 1.49
CA LEU A 800 -2.96 -10.17 0.07
C LEU A 800 -1.56 -10.19 -0.56
N MET A 801 -0.68 -9.25 -0.24
CA MET A 801 0.69 -9.20 -0.82
C MET A 801 1.59 -10.32 -0.30
N SER A 802 1.48 -10.72 0.96
CA SER A 802 2.19 -11.84 1.57
C SER A 802 1.59 -13.17 1.15
N MET A 803 0.27 -13.26 0.93
CA MET A 803 -0.27 -14.44 0.24
C MET A 803 0.34 -14.56 -1.16
N GLU A 804 0.36 -13.48 -1.96
CA GLU A 804 0.94 -13.50 -3.30
C GLU A 804 2.45 -13.81 -3.27
N LEU A 805 3.21 -13.10 -2.43
CA LEU A 805 4.66 -13.24 -2.30
C LEU A 805 5.06 -14.62 -1.78
N LEU A 806 4.48 -15.06 -0.64
CA LEU A 806 4.87 -16.32 0.00
C LEU A 806 4.38 -17.52 -0.80
N ASN A 807 3.19 -17.46 -1.42
CA ASN A 807 2.74 -18.55 -2.28
C ASN A 807 3.58 -18.63 -3.57
N SER A 808 3.96 -17.49 -4.17
CA SER A 808 4.86 -17.46 -5.33
C SER A 808 6.25 -18.00 -4.99
N GLN A 809 6.82 -17.65 -3.83
CA GLN A 809 8.07 -18.24 -3.34
C GLN A 809 7.93 -19.74 -3.09
N ALA A 810 6.80 -20.17 -2.52
CA ALA A 810 6.52 -21.60 -2.32
C ALA A 810 6.33 -22.37 -3.63
N GLU A 811 5.91 -21.71 -4.71
CA GLU A 811 5.93 -22.28 -6.07
C GLU A 811 7.36 -22.42 -6.60
N GLN A 812 8.20 -21.39 -6.43
CA GLN A 812 9.60 -21.38 -6.89
C GLN A 812 10.47 -22.42 -6.17
N GLU A 813 10.19 -22.71 -4.89
CA GLU A 813 10.93 -23.69 -4.09
C GLU A 813 10.19 -25.03 -3.93
N SER A 814 9.55 -25.52 -4.99
CA SER A 814 8.70 -26.73 -4.92
C SER A 814 9.38 -27.94 -4.30
N GLU A 815 10.63 -28.17 -4.67
CA GLU A 815 11.42 -29.33 -4.24
C GLU A 815 11.56 -29.42 -2.72
N ARG A 816 11.61 -28.27 -2.03
CA ARG A 816 11.73 -28.21 -0.58
C ARG A 816 10.49 -28.77 0.11
N PHE A 817 9.30 -28.39 -0.36
CA PHE A 817 8.03 -28.88 0.18
C PHE A 817 7.80 -30.35 -0.19
N ASP A 818 8.16 -30.73 -1.41
CA ASP A 818 8.03 -32.11 -1.87
C ASP A 818 8.94 -33.06 -1.08
N ALA A 819 10.15 -32.60 -0.71
CA ALA A 819 11.06 -33.35 0.14
C ALA A 819 10.52 -33.54 1.57
N LEU A 820 9.82 -32.53 2.13
CA LEU A 820 9.14 -32.63 3.42
C LEU A 820 7.98 -33.61 3.39
N GLU A 821 7.11 -33.53 2.38
CA GLU A 821 5.98 -34.46 2.21
C GLU A 821 6.48 -35.90 2.03
N LYS A 822 7.58 -36.09 1.28
CA LYS A 822 8.23 -37.40 1.13
C LYS A 822 8.78 -37.95 2.44
N ALA A 823 9.26 -37.08 3.33
CA ALA A 823 9.71 -37.44 4.67
C ALA A 823 8.55 -37.66 5.67
N GLY A 824 7.29 -37.51 5.24
CA GLY A 824 6.10 -37.72 6.06
C GLY A 824 5.63 -36.51 6.85
N PHE A 825 6.16 -35.31 6.56
CA PHE A 825 5.70 -34.05 7.15
C PHE A 825 4.67 -33.37 6.24
N HIS A 826 3.42 -33.26 6.72
CA HIS A 826 2.34 -32.69 5.91
C HIS A 826 2.38 -31.16 5.95
N THR A 827 2.70 -30.58 4.82
CA THR A 827 2.80 -29.14 4.62
C THR A 827 1.44 -28.55 4.24
N GLN A 828 1.20 -27.32 4.69
CA GLN A 828 0.25 -26.44 4.04
C GLN A 828 1.04 -25.48 3.16
N ARG A 829 1.29 -25.88 1.91
CA ARG A 829 2.19 -25.18 0.99
C ARG A 829 1.70 -23.79 0.60
N TYR A 830 0.39 -23.62 0.47
CA TYR A 830 -0.24 -22.35 0.15
C TYR A 830 -1.19 -21.95 1.27
N GLY A 831 -1.20 -20.68 1.63
CA GLY A 831 -1.98 -20.22 2.77
C GLY A 831 -1.82 -18.75 3.08
N ASP A 832 -2.56 -18.34 4.11
CA ASP A 832 -2.58 -16.98 4.63
C ASP A 832 -1.86 -16.96 5.97
N ILE A 833 -0.67 -16.36 5.98
CA ILE A 833 0.15 -16.27 7.20
C ILE A 833 -0.54 -15.44 8.29
N LEU A 834 -1.32 -14.43 7.95
CA LEU A 834 -2.00 -13.60 8.94
C LEU A 834 -3.12 -14.37 9.62
N HIS A 835 -3.83 -15.25 8.90
CA HIS A 835 -4.75 -16.20 9.52
C HIS A 835 -4.02 -17.10 10.54
N GLN A 836 -2.84 -17.64 10.19
CA GLN A 836 -2.10 -18.55 11.10
C GLN A 836 -1.58 -17.82 12.36
N ILE A 837 -1.15 -16.56 12.22
CA ILE A 837 -0.60 -15.77 13.33
C ILE A 837 -1.72 -15.18 14.20
N TYR A 838 -2.69 -14.49 13.59
CA TYR A 838 -3.67 -13.69 14.32
C TYR A 838 -5.00 -14.41 14.59
N GLU A 839 -5.39 -15.40 13.79
CA GLU A 839 -6.67 -16.10 14.01
C GLU A 839 -6.45 -17.47 14.66
N ARG A 840 -5.47 -18.24 14.16
CA ARG A 840 -5.14 -19.57 14.71
C ARG A 840 -4.19 -19.51 15.91
N SER A 841 -3.44 -18.42 16.08
CA SER A 841 -2.41 -18.26 17.13
C SER A 841 -1.40 -19.42 17.18
N GLY A 842 -1.01 -19.95 16.02
CA GLY A 842 -0.12 -21.10 15.91
C GLY A 842 -0.20 -21.84 14.57
N GLY A 843 0.34 -23.05 14.50
CA GLY A 843 0.24 -23.88 13.29
C GLY A 843 1.07 -23.40 12.08
N HIS A 844 2.08 -22.58 12.32
CA HIS A 844 3.05 -22.12 11.32
C HIS A 844 4.51 -22.30 11.82
N TYR A 845 5.45 -22.35 10.89
CA TYR A 845 6.89 -22.41 11.14
C TYR A 845 7.66 -21.51 10.15
N MET A 846 8.50 -20.64 10.69
CA MET A 846 9.48 -19.86 9.92
C MET A 846 10.74 -20.70 9.76
N ASP A 847 11.08 -21.11 8.55
CA ASP A 847 12.16 -22.07 8.41
C ASP A 847 13.55 -21.43 8.44
N VAL A 848 14.29 -21.78 9.49
CA VAL A 848 15.67 -21.38 9.72
C VAL A 848 16.63 -22.59 9.69
N GLY A 849 16.22 -23.71 9.08
CA GLY A 849 17.08 -24.86 8.77
C GLY A 849 16.55 -26.23 9.22
N ALA A 850 15.53 -26.30 10.07
CA ALA A 850 15.00 -27.58 10.56
C ALA A 850 14.32 -28.41 9.47
N SER A 851 13.71 -27.79 8.45
CA SER A 851 13.07 -28.54 7.36
C SER A 851 14.05 -29.43 6.61
N ALA A 852 15.30 -28.97 6.42
CA ALA A 852 16.32 -29.77 5.75
C ALA A 852 16.67 -31.03 6.56
N MET A 853 16.65 -30.95 7.90
CA MET A 853 16.89 -32.10 8.77
C MET A 853 15.73 -33.10 8.71
N ILE A 854 14.48 -32.64 8.62
CA ILE A 854 13.30 -33.48 8.39
C ILE A 854 13.41 -34.18 7.03
N ALA A 855 13.67 -33.42 5.96
CA ALA A 855 13.81 -33.93 4.61
C ALA A 855 14.91 -35.00 4.48
N GLN A 856 16.01 -34.86 5.24
CA GLN A 856 17.11 -35.83 5.30
C GLN A 856 16.81 -37.05 6.20
N GLY A 857 15.65 -37.08 6.87
CA GLY A 857 15.26 -38.15 7.79
C GLY A 857 16.02 -38.15 9.13
N LYS A 858 16.75 -37.07 9.44
CA LYS A 858 17.42 -36.88 10.74
C LYS A 858 16.40 -36.64 11.85
N ILE A 859 15.32 -35.95 11.52
CA ILE A 859 14.13 -35.81 12.36
C ILE A 859 13.04 -36.69 11.76
N LYS A 860 12.51 -37.64 12.54
CA LYS A 860 11.41 -38.51 12.10
C LYS A 860 10.07 -37.85 12.38
N VAL A 861 9.06 -38.15 11.56
CA VAL A 861 7.71 -37.57 11.68
C VAL A 861 6.66 -38.66 11.77
N LYS A 862 5.75 -38.55 12.75
CA LYS A 862 4.51 -39.33 12.81
C LYS A 862 3.33 -38.36 12.71
N ALA A 863 2.70 -38.33 11.52
CA ALA A 863 1.65 -37.37 11.19
C ALA A 863 0.24 -37.96 11.28
N GLY A 864 -0.76 -37.10 11.46
CA GLY A 864 -2.18 -37.48 11.42
C GLY A 864 -2.67 -38.27 12.65
N VAL A 865 -1.88 -38.29 13.72
CA VAL A 865 -2.16 -39.03 14.95
C VAL A 865 -2.18 -38.11 16.16
N THR A 866 -2.89 -38.52 17.21
CA THR A 866 -2.88 -37.83 18.51
C THR A 866 -2.41 -38.81 19.59
N PRO A 867 -1.49 -38.42 20.50
CA PRO A 867 -1.20 -39.23 21.68
C PRO A 867 -2.45 -39.41 22.55
N ILE A 868 -2.79 -40.65 22.91
CA ILE A 868 -4.00 -40.97 23.70
C ILE A 868 -3.70 -41.57 25.06
N ALA A 869 -2.54 -42.22 25.23
CA ALA A 869 -2.10 -42.78 26.50
C ALA A 869 -0.57 -42.84 26.56
N TYR A 870 0.01 -42.85 27.76
CA TYR A 870 1.39 -43.27 27.94
C TYR A 870 1.51 -44.80 27.89
N THR A 871 2.70 -45.29 27.59
CA THR A 871 3.11 -46.68 27.83
C THR A 871 4.28 -46.67 28.82
N GLU A 872 4.65 -47.83 29.37
CA GLU A 872 5.80 -47.96 30.28
C GLU A 872 7.09 -47.33 29.70
N THR A 873 7.21 -47.33 28.37
CA THR A 873 8.41 -46.93 27.63
C THR A 873 8.19 -45.74 26.70
N GLY A 874 7.00 -45.13 26.62
CA GLY A 874 6.72 -44.10 25.60
C GLY A 874 5.25 -43.66 25.51
N LEU A 875 4.74 -43.49 24.28
CA LEU A 875 3.39 -43.00 23.99
C LEU A 875 2.61 -43.95 23.08
N ARG A 876 1.32 -44.13 23.36
CA ARG A 876 0.32 -44.76 22.48
C ARG A 876 -0.49 -43.69 21.76
N PHE A 877 -0.80 -43.94 20.48
CA PHE A 877 -1.48 -43.00 19.60
C PHE A 877 -2.88 -43.45 19.21
N SER A 878 -3.66 -42.51 18.66
CA SER A 878 -5.04 -42.70 18.20
C SER A 878 -5.22 -43.76 17.10
N ASP A 879 -4.14 -44.11 16.39
CA ASP A 879 -4.13 -45.17 15.38
C ASP A 879 -3.87 -46.57 15.98
N GLY A 880 -3.77 -46.66 17.31
CA GLY A 880 -3.49 -47.90 18.06
C GLY A 880 -2.00 -48.26 18.16
N THR A 881 -1.10 -47.53 17.47
CA THR A 881 0.34 -47.79 17.55
C THR A 881 0.96 -47.19 18.81
N SER A 882 2.17 -47.63 19.16
CA SER A 882 2.96 -47.04 20.26
C SER A 882 4.39 -46.73 19.81
N LEU A 883 5.03 -45.75 20.45
CA LEU A 883 6.40 -45.34 20.18
C LEU A 883 7.15 -45.14 21.49
N ASP A 884 8.24 -45.88 21.65
CA ASP A 884 9.10 -45.80 22.83
C ASP A 884 9.94 -44.51 22.80
N ALA A 885 9.98 -43.82 23.93
CA ALA A 885 10.81 -42.65 24.15
C ALA A 885 11.23 -42.54 25.62
N GLU A 886 12.46 -42.10 25.82
CA GLU A 886 12.98 -41.82 27.16
C GLU A 886 12.72 -40.37 27.57
N VAL A 887 12.38 -39.49 26.62
CA VAL A 887 12.03 -38.09 26.85
C VAL A 887 10.83 -37.71 25.98
N VAL A 888 9.81 -37.08 26.57
CA VAL A 888 8.64 -36.50 25.89
C VAL A 888 8.56 -34.99 26.22
N VAL A 889 8.58 -34.15 25.19
CA VAL A 889 8.45 -32.69 25.31
C VAL A 889 7.16 -32.21 24.66
N TRP A 890 6.30 -31.55 25.43
CA TRP A 890 5.06 -30.95 24.93
C TRP A 890 5.28 -29.51 24.46
N ALA A 891 5.23 -29.30 23.15
CA ALA A 891 5.33 -28.01 22.47
C ALA A 891 3.96 -27.60 21.88
N THR A 892 2.92 -27.71 22.72
CA THR A 892 1.49 -27.58 22.38
C THR A 892 0.92 -26.17 22.53
N GLY A 893 1.78 -25.17 22.70
CA GLY A 893 1.41 -23.76 22.78
C GLY A 893 0.88 -23.34 24.17
N PHE A 894 0.23 -22.20 24.21
CA PHE A 894 -0.31 -21.57 25.43
C PHE A 894 -1.78 -21.25 25.25
N LYS A 895 -2.54 -21.13 26.34
CA LYS A 895 -3.91 -20.59 26.28
C LYS A 895 -3.83 -19.08 26.01
N SER A 896 -4.25 -18.63 24.83
CA SER A 896 -4.31 -17.20 24.47
C SER A 896 -5.67 -16.63 24.86
N ASN A 897 -5.79 -16.08 26.07
CA ASN A 897 -7.00 -15.35 26.46
C ASN A 897 -6.67 -14.17 27.38
N THR A 898 -6.19 -13.07 26.79
CA THR A 898 -5.89 -11.82 27.51
C THR A 898 -7.11 -11.25 28.22
N ARG A 899 -8.34 -11.59 27.78
CA ARG A 899 -9.58 -11.20 28.44
C ARG A 899 -9.79 -11.95 29.78
N GLN A 900 -9.30 -13.19 29.89
CA GLN A 900 -9.27 -13.88 31.18
C GLN A 900 -8.30 -13.20 32.15
N ASP A 901 -7.13 -12.75 31.69
CA ASP A 901 -6.19 -12.00 32.54
C ASP A 901 -6.83 -10.69 33.05
N VAL A 902 -7.60 -9.99 32.20
CA VAL A 902 -8.40 -8.81 32.61
C VAL A 902 -9.46 -9.19 33.64
N GLN A 903 -10.13 -10.33 33.47
CA GLN A 903 -11.12 -10.82 34.42
C GLN A 903 -10.50 -11.17 35.77
N ASP A 904 -9.34 -11.82 35.77
CA ASP A 904 -8.66 -12.25 36.99
C ASP A 904 -8.11 -11.03 37.77
N LEU A 905 -7.63 -10.00 37.06
CA LEU A 905 -7.07 -8.79 37.67
C LEU A 905 -8.14 -7.76 38.10
N PHE A 906 -9.19 -7.59 37.31
CA PHE A 906 -10.15 -6.46 37.44
C PHE A 906 -11.62 -6.90 37.59
N GLY A 907 -11.90 -8.20 37.50
CA GLY A 907 -13.24 -8.77 37.63
C GLY A 907 -14.04 -8.83 36.33
N ALA A 908 -15.12 -9.62 36.34
CA ALA A 908 -15.95 -9.91 35.18
C ALA A 908 -16.57 -8.66 34.52
N SER A 909 -16.98 -7.68 35.31
CA SER A 909 -17.61 -6.45 34.80
C SER A 909 -16.68 -5.61 33.91
N VAL A 910 -15.37 -5.61 34.17
CA VAL A 910 -14.37 -4.94 33.33
C VAL A 910 -14.04 -5.80 32.12
N ALA A 911 -13.92 -7.12 32.32
CA ALA A 911 -13.69 -8.07 31.24
C ALA A 911 -14.82 -8.13 30.19
N GLU A 912 -16.06 -7.82 30.56
CA GLU A 912 -17.19 -7.70 29.64
C GLU A 912 -17.13 -6.44 28.75
N GLN A 913 -16.35 -5.43 29.13
CA GLN A 913 -16.23 -4.16 28.40
C GLN A 913 -15.07 -4.14 27.41
N VAL A 914 -14.17 -5.12 27.48
CA VAL A 914 -13.05 -5.27 26.55
C VAL A 914 -13.42 -6.29 25.47
N ASP A 915 -13.04 -6.00 24.22
CA ASP A 915 -13.21 -6.95 23.11
C ASP A 915 -12.28 -8.16 23.28
N ASP A 916 -12.54 -9.22 22.51
CA ASP A 916 -11.61 -10.35 22.45
C ASP A 916 -10.25 -9.90 21.89
N TYR A 917 -9.19 -10.63 22.22
CA TYR A 917 -7.84 -10.29 21.81
C TYR A 917 -7.39 -11.20 20.68
N TRP A 918 -6.97 -10.60 19.56
CA TRP A 918 -6.70 -11.29 18.29
C TRP A 918 -7.96 -11.78 17.55
N GLY A 919 -7.78 -12.29 16.33
CA GLY A 919 -8.86 -12.49 15.37
C GLY A 919 -9.30 -11.19 14.69
N VAL A 920 -10.23 -11.32 13.75
CA VAL A 920 -10.70 -10.22 12.91
C VAL A 920 -12.17 -9.92 13.24
N ASP A 921 -12.56 -8.65 13.32
CA ASP A 921 -13.96 -8.25 13.48
C ASP A 921 -14.73 -8.30 12.15
N ALA A 922 -16.02 -7.92 12.18
CA ALA A 922 -16.88 -7.93 11.00
C ALA A 922 -16.42 -6.95 9.89
N GLU A 923 -15.49 -6.05 10.21
CA GLU A 923 -14.97 -5.02 9.31
C GLU A 923 -13.59 -5.37 8.76
N GLY A 924 -12.97 -6.46 9.21
CA GLY A 924 -11.64 -6.85 8.74
C GLY A 924 -10.49 -6.37 9.63
N GLU A 925 -10.76 -5.81 10.82
CA GLU A 925 -9.75 -5.27 11.72
C GLU A 925 -9.39 -6.21 12.88
N LEU A 926 -8.15 -6.10 13.40
CA LEU A 926 -7.71 -6.92 14.54
C LEU A 926 -8.46 -6.54 15.82
N ARG A 927 -9.09 -7.53 16.46
CA ARG A 927 -9.81 -7.31 17.72
C ARG A 927 -8.85 -7.04 18.87
N GLY A 928 -9.22 -6.11 19.75
CA GLY A 928 -8.51 -5.79 20.99
C GLY A 928 -7.07 -5.25 20.82
N ALA A 929 -6.60 -5.04 19.59
CA ALA A 929 -5.26 -4.57 19.26
C ALA A 929 -5.32 -3.22 18.56
N PHE A 930 -4.54 -2.23 19.04
CA PHE A 930 -4.48 -0.87 18.50
C PHE A 930 -5.82 -0.10 18.48
N LYS A 931 -6.82 -0.58 19.24
CA LYS A 931 -8.12 0.07 19.45
C LYS A 931 -8.28 0.42 20.93
N PRO A 932 -9.06 1.47 21.26
CA PRO A 932 -9.51 1.68 22.64
C PRO A 932 -10.35 0.48 23.10
N CYS A 933 -9.87 -0.26 24.09
CA CYS A 933 -10.64 -1.33 24.74
C CYS A 933 -11.36 -0.73 25.94
N GLY A 934 -12.68 -0.57 25.83
CA GLY A 934 -13.53 0.03 26.86
C GLY A 934 -14.15 1.35 26.37
N ARG A 935 -15.49 1.45 26.46
CA ARG A 935 -16.19 2.73 26.36
C ARG A 935 -15.73 3.61 27.52
N GLU A 936 -15.58 4.91 27.27
CA GLU A 936 -15.26 5.91 28.31
C GLU A 936 -15.88 5.52 29.65
N PHE A 937 -15.05 5.17 30.63
CA PHE A 937 -15.53 4.95 31.98
C PHE A 937 -16.13 6.30 32.44
N PRO A 938 -17.43 6.34 32.77
CA PRO A 938 -18.18 7.59 32.91
C PRO A 938 -17.61 8.56 33.95
#